data_AF-H5SKF2-F1
#
_entry.id   AF-H5SKF2-F1
#
_cell.length_a   1.000
_cell.length_b   1.000
_cell.length_c   1.000
_cell.angle_alpha   90.00
_cell.angle_beta   90.00
_cell.angle_gamma   90.00
#
_symmetry.space_group_name_H-M   'P 1'
#
loop_
_entity.id
_entity.type
_entity.pdbx_description
1 polymer ?
#
loop_
_entity_poly.entity_id
_entity_poly.type
_entity_poly.pdbx_seq_one_letter_code
_entity_poly.pdbx_strand_id
1 'polypeptide(L)'
;MSGNEAIARGAWEAGVRVGCGYPGTPSTEILEALAQYPEVDCEWSTNEKVALEVAVGAAIAGGRALATMKHVGLNVAADPFFSVAYMGVNAGLVVVSADDPGMHSSQNEQDNRFLARAARVAMLEPSTPQECKEFTIAAFEISERYDTPVLLRTTTRISHGKGLVTLGQRQEIPRKPYRKNVQKNVVLPAHGRVRHVFIETQRIPALEKEAEHWAQIFEGSDDLVIITSGAAFLYVREAFPNATILKLGMTHPLPRELIKNFCQGKKRVIVIEELEPYLTEQVRALGIAMEEIHLPRFGELSVGLVRQAVEHASDGATPPPVALPLLPPRPPILCAGCMHRGIFYVLKQLDAIVSGDIGCYTLGALAPLDAMDTCMNMGASLSMAHGMAKIFSEEERKRLVAVIGDSTFYHSGVPALIDILYNGGQIVTIILDNHTTAMTGHQDHPGTGRTIKGEPARVIELESLAKGLGIQHVQRVDPYDLLRAWRTVDEALHRREPSVIIADAPCVLKEKRRFGEIVSVDKKKCTECFACTELGCPAIEVRDGHIEINKLLCIACTHCQQVCADCNAGIDIPQVLELVHQKRYADALRVLMRSNPFPAVAGRVCPHPCDHEVNALGWPQEKLYAERYPDLAKEFATPGYPAKLSVRDIERFLGDYGIEHFSGAEFAPHDERPEKIAIIGSGPAGLSAAFYLRRRGFRVTVLEALEKPGGMMRYGIPAFRLDKEILDREIDRLYMMGVEIRCNVTVGRDVSFAELQKEYDAVVIAVGDSAPQELELEGTSEAQEGLLYGVEFLRRVNRGQPVKVGHTVAVIGGGNTAIDCARSAKRLGADVTVYYRRTAQEMPAIREEIDEAILEGIRFEFQTNPLKVLAKDGRVCGLELIRMQPGPLDKDGRRRPIPIPESEFCIDVDTVILAIGERADLEFLRGTGVQFAQKIQTTFTGVASQPGVFACGDVAFGYGTVTQSIATGRRVAGAVAAYLQRKTTKK
;
A
#
# COMPACT_ATOMS: atom_id res chain seq x y z
N MET A 1 39.43 22.45 20.51
CA MET A 1 38.97 21.50 19.48
C MET A 1 39.26 22.09 18.11
N SER A 2 39.55 21.27 17.12
CA SER A 2 39.55 21.70 15.71
C SER A 2 38.11 22.00 15.24
N GLY A 3 37.95 22.65 14.09
CA GLY A 3 36.63 22.81 13.46
C GLY A 3 35.98 21.46 13.19
N ASN A 4 36.73 20.47 12.66
CA ASN A 4 36.21 19.13 12.40
C ASN A 4 35.71 18.41 13.66
N GLU A 5 36.50 18.44 14.75
CA GLU A 5 36.10 17.90 16.05
C GLU A 5 34.85 18.61 16.59
N ALA A 6 34.74 19.92 16.37
CA ALA A 6 33.60 20.71 16.82
C ALA A 6 32.31 20.41 16.04
N ILE A 7 32.40 20.13 14.73
CA ILE A 7 31.27 19.65 13.91
C ILE A 7 30.80 18.28 14.43
N ALA A 8 31.72 17.34 14.64
CA ALA A 8 31.40 16.03 15.21
C ALA A 8 30.70 16.16 16.57
N ARG A 9 31.20 17.06 17.42
CA ARG A 9 30.56 17.37 18.71
C ARG A 9 29.16 17.96 18.54
N GLY A 10 28.98 18.91 17.63
CA GLY A 10 27.67 19.51 17.34
C GLY A 10 26.67 18.48 16.82
N ALA A 11 27.11 17.56 15.97
CA ALA A 11 26.28 16.45 15.48
C ALA A 11 25.84 15.52 16.63
N TRP A 12 26.75 15.14 17.51
CA TRP A 12 26.42 14.35 18.69
C TRP A 12 25.47 15.10 19.64
N GLU A 13 25.73 16.38 19.91
CA GLU A 13 24.87 17.23 20.75
C GLU A 13 23.45 17.37 20.17
N ALA A 14 23.33 17.41 18.84
CA ALA A 14 22.06 17.45 18.13
C ALA A 14 21.31 16.10 18.08
N GLY A 15 21.83 15.03 18.69
CA GLY A 15 21.17 13.72 18.71
C GLY A 15 21.19 12.99 17.37
N VAL A 16 22.25 13.20 16.56
CA VAL A 16 22.49 12.41 15.34
C VAL A 16 22.58 10.92 15.68
N ARG A 17 22.06 10.08 14.77
CA ARG A 17 22.07 8.62 14.90
C ARG A 17 22.91 7.94 13.85
N VAL A 18 23.10 8.56 12.68
CA VAL A 18 23.87 7.99 11.57
C VAL A 18 24.84 9.03 11.02
N GLY A 19 26.11 8.66 10.86
CA GLY A 19 27.14 9.47 10.20
C GLY A 19 27.79 8.67 9.07
N CYS A 20 27.81 9.21 7.86
CA CYS A 20 28.38 8.54 6.69
C CYS A 20 29.39 9.45 5.99
N GLY A 21 30.41 8.89 5.36
CA GLY A 21 31.34 9.66 4.55
C GLY A 21 32.24 8.79 3.69
N TYR A 22 32.98 9.41 2.78
CA TYR A 22 34.13 8.81 2.12
C TYR A 22 35.39 9.57 2.55
N PRO A 23 36.52 8.91 2.84
CA PRO A 23 37.68 9.59 3.38
C PRO A 23 38.24 10.61 2.38
N GLY A 24 38.29 11.87 2.81
CA GLY A 24 38.78 12.99 2.00
C GLY A 24 39.10 14.21 2.85
N THR A 25 40.37 14.59 2.92
CA THR A 25 40.83 15.83 3.56
C THR A 25 40.25 17.05 2.81
N PRO A 26 39.80 18.11 3.50
CA PRO A 26 39.90 18.38 4.95
C PRO A 26 38.65 17.99 5.75
N SER A 27 37.89 16.97 5.34
CA SER A 27 36.65 16.53 6.03
C SER A 27 36.79 15.24 6.85
N THR A 28 37.82 14.44 6.62
CA THR A 28 37.99 13.08 7.18
C THR A 28 37.82 13.04 8.71
N GLU A 29 38.44 13.98 9.42
CA GLU A 29 38.49 13.97 10.88
C GLU A 29 37.13 14.21 11.53
N ILE A 30 36.14 14.72 10.77
CA ILE A 30 34.76 14.88 11.28
C ILE A 30 34.18 13.51 11.62
N LEU A 31 34.27 12.56 10.69
CA LEU A 31 33.68 11.24 10.88
C LEU A 31 34.51 10.39 11.85
N GLU A 32 35.84 10.52 11.84
CA GLU A 32 36.72 9.85 12.81
C GLU A 32 36.43 10.30 14.26
N ALA A 33 36.19 11.61 14.45
CA ALA A 33 35.80 12.15 15.75
C ALA A 33 34.36 11.75 16.12
N LEU A 34 33.44 11.71 15.16
CA LEU A 34 32.05 11.30 15.41
C LEU A 34 31.94 9.82 15.79
N ALA A 35 32.75 8.97 15.17
CA ALA A 35 32.78 7.52 15.44
C ALA A 35 33.24 7.17 16.88
N GLN A 36 33.82 8.11 17.62
CA GLN A 36 34.15 7.92 19.04
C GLN A 36 32.92 7.98 19.95
N TYR A 37 31.76 8.43 19.44
CA TYR A 37 30.52 8.48 20.20
C TYR A 37 29.68 7.23 19.94
N PRO A 38 29.49 6.34 20.94
CA PRO A 38 28.84 5.04 20.76
C PRO A 38 27.34 5.15 20.41
N GLU A 39 26.71 6.31 20.62
CA GLU A 39 25.30 6.54 20.29
C GLU A 39 25.06 6.84 18.80
N VAL A 40 26.13 6.94 17.99
CA VAL A 40 26.07 7.24 16.56
C VAL A 40 26.62 6.06 15.76
N ASP A 41 25.83 5.53 14.83
CA ASP A 41 26.29 4.55 13.84
C ASP A 41 27.07 5.29 12.75
N CYS A 42 28.39 5.12 12.75
CA CYS A 42 29.27 5.73 11.77
C CYS A 42 29.81 4.71 10.77
N GLU A 43 29.79 5.04 9.48
CA GLU A 43 30.39 4.20 8.45
C GLU A 43 31.17 4.98 7.40
N TRP A 44 32.30 4.40 6.99
CA TRP A 44 32.92 4.75 5.72
C TRP A 44 32.17 4.05 4.60
N SER A 45 31.77 4.82 3.61
CA SER A 45 31.08 4.31 2.44
C SER A 45 32.04 4.13 1.26
N THR A 46 31.60 3.41 0.24
CA THR A 46 32.39 3.12 -0.97
C THR A 46 32.69 4.36 -1.82
N ASN A 47 31.82 5.36 -1.77
CA ASN A 47 32.02 6.71 -2.34
C ASN A 47 31.02 7.71 -1.71
N GLU A 48 31.15 8.98 -2.06
CA GLU A 48 30.32 10.07 -1.52
C GLU A 48 28.86 10.00 -1.95
N LYS A 49 28.57 9.46 -3.15
CA LYS A 49 27.19 9.23 -3.62
C LYS A 49 26.49 8.24 -2.68
N VAL A 50 27.11 7.09 -2.42
CA VAL A 50 26.59 6.07 -1.51
C VAL A 50 26.49 6.62 -0.09
N ALA A 51 27.50 7.34 0.40
CA ALA A 51 27.45 7.96 1.72
C ALA A 51 26.25 8.89 1.91
N LEU A 52 25.98 9.75 0.93
CA LEU A 52 24.82 10.65 1.00
C LEU A 52 23.50 9.88 0.92
N GLU A 53 23.40 8.85 0.08
CA GLU A 53 22.19 8.04 -0.06
C GLU A 53 21.86 7.23 1.20
N VAL A 54 22.86 6.72 1.91
CA VAL A 54 22.66 6.09 3.22
C VAL A 54 22.14 7.11 4.23
N ALA A 55 22.76 8.30 4.32
CA ALA A 55 22.32 9.36 5.21
C ALA A 55 20.87 9.80 4.90
N VAL A 56 20.50 9.89 3.62
CA VAL A 56 19.13 10.13 3.16
C VAL A 56 18.19 9.02 3.65
N GLY A 57 18.56 7.75 3.47
CA GLY A 57 17.77 6.60 3.91
C GLY A 57 17.44 6.66 5.41
N ALA A 58 18.46 6.96 6.22
CA ALA A 58 18.31 7.15 7.66
C ALA A 58 17.40 8.34 8.02
N ALA A 59 17.59 9.47 7.32
CA ALA A 59 16.77 10.68 7.49
C ALA A 59 15.30 10.43 7.17
N ILE A 60 14.99 9.67 6.11
CA ILE A 60 13.62 9.29 5.74
C ILE A 60 13.01 8.32 6.76
N ALA A 61 13.80 7.36 7.26
CA ALA A 61 13.38 6.42 8.29
C ALA A 61 13.11 7.07 9.67
N GLY A 62 13.52 8.33 9.83
CA GLY A 62 13.19 9.18 10.97
C GLY A 62 14.33 9.40 11.97
N GLY A 63 15.58 9.11 11.61
CA GLY A 63 16.78 9.41 12.40
C GLY A 63 17.57 10.58 11.82
N ARG A 64 18.10 11.47 12.66
CA ARG A 64 19.00 12.54 12.19
C ARG A 64 20.28 11.95 11.63
N ALA A 65 20.70 12.43 10.46
CA ALA A 65 21.84 11.87 9.73
C ALA A 65 22.81 12.96 9.21
N LEU A 66 24.10 12.64 9.25
CA LEU A 66 25.20 13.49 8.77
C LEU A 66 25.93 12.79 7.61
N ALA A 67 26.15 13.50 6.51
CA ALA A 67 27.03 13.05 5.42
C ALA A 67 28.24 13.98 5.31
N THR A 68 29.46 13.47 5.39
CA THR A 68 30.69 14.27 5.35
C THR A 68 31.52 13.99 4.11
N MET A 69 31.98 15.03 3.43
CA MET A 69 32.84 14.90 2.26
C MET A 69 33.67 16.17 2.03
N LYS A 70 34.75 16.06 1.25
CA LYS A 70 35.40 17.23 0.65
C LYS A 70 34.54 17.78 -0.49
N HIS A 71 34.83 19.01 -0.92
CA HIS A 71 34.04 19.67 -1.97
C HIS A 71 33.91 18.91 -3.29
N VAL A 72 34.98 18.30 -3.82
CA VAL A 72 34.88 17.49 -5.06
C VAL A 72 34.00 16.25 -4.86
N GLY A 73 33.91 15.74 -3.63
CA GLY A 73 33.02 14.64 -3.28
C GLY A 73 31.55 15.01 -3.45
N LEU A 74 31.19 16.28 -3.27
CA LEU A 74 29.84 16.77 -3.54
C LEU A 74 29.51 16.73 -5.04
N ASN A 75 30.50 16.70 -5.94
CA ASN A 75 30.26 16.46 -7.37
C ASN A 75 29.82 15.01 -7.61
N VAL A 76 30.48 14.06 -6.93
CA VAL A 76 30.12 12.64 -6.99
C VAL A 76 28.72 12.44 -6.39
N ALA A 77 28.41 13.16 -5.30
CA ALA A 77 27.12 13.12 -4.63
C ALA A 77 26.06 14.12 -5.18
N ALA A 78 26.32 14.78 -6.31
CA ALA A 78 25.43 15.84 -6.80
C ALA A 78 24.03 15.31 -7.14
N ASP A 79 23.95 14.13 -7.74
CA ASP A 79 22.69 13.49 -8.11
C ASP A 79 21.75 13.26 -6.89
N PRO A 80 22.17 12.58 -5.80
CA PRO A 80 21.37 12.51 -4.58
C PRO A 80 21.16 13.87 -3.90
N PHE A 81 22.14 14.77 -3.92
CA PHE A 81 22.03 16.10 -3.29
C PHE A 81 20.91 16.96 -3.91
N PHE A 82 20.81 16.99 -5.24
CA PHE A 82 19.72 17.70 -5.92
C PHE A 82 18.38 17.00 -5.73
N SER A 83 18.37 15.66 -5.77
CA SER A 83 17.14 14.89 -5.65
C SER A 83 16.51 15.01 -4.26
N VAL A 84 17.32 14.95 -3.19
CA VAL A 84 16.81 15.10 -1.82
C VAL A 84 16.30 16.51 -1.54
N ALA A 85 16.79 17.54 -2.24
CA ALA A 85 16.24 18.90 -2.11
C ALA A 85 14.77 18.98 -2.53
N TYR A 86 14.33 18.12 -3.46
CA TYR A 86 12.93 17.99 -3.87
C TYR A 86 12.13 17.09 -2.93
N MET A 87 12.73 15.96 -2.53
CA MET A 87 12.08 15.04 -1.59
C MET A 87 11.84 15.70 -0.23
N GLY A 88 12.78 16.51 0.24
CA GLY A 88 12.82 16.95 1.64
C GLY A 88 13.27 15.81 2.55
N VAL A 89 12.95 15.92 3.84
CA VAL A 89 13.43 15.01 4.89
C VAL A 89 12.30 14.61 5.84
N ASN A 90 12.47 13.54 6.61
CA ASN A 90 11.57 13.22 7.74
C ASN A 90 12.22 13.69 9.06
N ALA A 91 13.46 13.25 9.30
CA ALA A 91 14.35 13.78 10.33
C ALA A 91 15.53 14.54 9.70
N GLY A 92 16.20 15.39 10.49
CA GLY A 92 17.19 16.33 9.96
C GLY A 92 18.36 15.66 9.23
N LEU A 93 18.75 16.23 8.09
CA LEU A 93 19.86 15.79 7.25
C LEU A 93 20.83 16.95 7.04
N VAL A 94 22.08 16.76 7.44
CA VAL A 94 23.15 17.74 7.24
C VAL A 94 24.24 17.15 6.34
N VAL A 95 24.59 17.87 5.29
CA VAL A 95 25.69 17.53 4.39
C VAL A 95 26.84 18.46 4.71
N VAL A 96 27.96 17.95 5.19
CA VAL A 96 29.17 18.74 5.42
C VAL A 96 30.05 18.65 4.19
N SER A 97 30.36 19.82 3.62
CA SER A 97 31.25 19.92 2.48
C SER A 97 32.44 20.81 2.83
N ALA A 98 33.63 20.19 2.86
CA ALA A 98 34.85 20.89 3.18
C ALA A 98 35.58 21.34 1.89
N ASP A 99 35.48 22.63 1.59
CA ASP A 99 36.13 23.29 0.48
C ASP A 99 37.64 23.44 0.74
N ASP A 100 38.44 23.40 -0.32
CA ASP A 100 39.91 23.48 -0.24
C ASP A 100 40.46 24.65 -1.06
N PRO A 101 40.22 25.91 -0.62
CA PRO A 101 40.91 27.07 -1.19
C PRO A 101 42.42 26.84 -1.14
N GLY A 102 43.12 27.17 -2.24
CA GLY A 102 44.54 26.91 -2.40
C GLY A 102 44.90 25.47 -2.83
N MET A 103 43.91 24.57 -3.01
CA MET A 103 44.11 23.20 -3.49
C MET A 103 45.17 22.40 -2.71
N HIS A 104 45.21 22.52 -1.39
CA HIS A 104 46.24 21.84 -0.59
C HIS A 104 46.23 20.31 -0.74
N SER A 105 45.07 19.74 -1.06
CA SER A 105 44.85 18.30 -1.19
C SER A 105 43.85 17.95 -2.30
N SER A 106 43.66 18.85 -3.27
CA SER A 106 42.58 18.78 -4.25
C SER A 106 43.04 19.01 -5.68
N GLN A 107 42.30 18.46 -6.63
CA GLN A 107 42.58 18.55 -8.07
C GLN A 107 42.12 19.88 -8.68
N ASN A 108 41.22 20.60 -8.01
CA ASN A 108 40.70 21.91 -8.39
C ASN A 108 40.31 22.73 -7.15
N GLU A 109 40.21 24.04 -7.32
CA GLU A 109 39.43 24.91 -6.43
C GLU A 109 37.98 24.86 -6.86
N GLN A 110 37.06 24.72 -5.91
CA GLN A 110 35.63 24.72 -6.19
C GLN A 110 34.87 25.29 -5.01
N ASP A 111 33.89 26.13 -5.34
CA ASP A 111 33.05 26.81 -4.38
C ASP A 111 31.65 26.19 -4.34
N ASN A 112 31.35 25.50 -3.25
CA ASN A 112 30.10 24.76 -3.13
C ASN A 112 28.87 25.62 -2.82
N ARG A 113 29.04 26.94 -2.67
CA ARG A 113 27.92 27.89 -2.63
C ARG A 113 27.09 27.83 -3.92
N PHE A 114 27.73 27.57 -5.08
CA PHE A 114 27.02 27.41 -6.35
C PHE A 114 26.16 26.15 -6.39
N LEU A 115 26.65 25.04 -5.83
CA LEU A 115 25.88 23.80 -5.74
C LEU A 115 24.69 23.95 -4.81
N ALA A 116 24.83 24.61 -3.66
CA ALA A 116 23.72 24.91 -2.75
C ALA A 116 22.62 25.73 -3.45
N ARG A 117 23.01 26.80 -4.16
CA ARG A 117 22.09 27.66 -4.93
C ARG A 117 21.38 26.88 -6.04
N ALA A 118 22.12 26.07 -6.78
CA ALA A 118 21.58 25.28 -7.88
C ALA A 118 20.59 24.21 -7.37
N ALA A 119 20.89 23.58 -6.23
CA ALA A 119 20.04 22.56 -5.61
C ALA A 119 18.86 23.14 -4.80
N ARG A 120 18.82 24.46 -4.53
CA ARG A 120 17.81 25.11 -3.66
C ARG A 120 17.86 24.61 -2.22
N VAL A 121 19.08 24.46 -1.71
CA VAL A 121 19.39 23.94 -0.38
C VAL A 121 19.90 25.07 0.51
N ALA A 122 19.42 25.12 1.76
CA ALA A 122 19.92 26.06 2.76
C ALA A 122 21.37 25.73 3.13
N MET A 123 22.18 26.76 3.35
CA MET A 123 23.60 26.57 3.62
C MET A 123 24.09 27.48 4.75
N LEU A 124 24.94 26.92 5.62
CA LEU A 124 25.58 27.60 6.74
C LEU A 124 27.10 27.56 6.61
N GLU A 125 27.76 28.65 6.98
CA GLU A 125 29.22 28.82 6.84
C GLU A 125 29.86 29.28 8.17
N PRO A 126 30.35 28.37 9.03
CA PRO A 126 31.00 28.74 10.27
C PRO A 126 32.40 29.33 10.03
N SER A 127 32.80 30.27 10.87
CA SER A 127 34.11 30.96 10.83
C SER A 127 35.00 30.64 12.04
N THR A 128 34.46 30.00 13.09
CA THR A 128 35.23 29.59 14.28
C THR A 128 34.85 28.16 14.72
N PRO A 129 35.72 27.42 15.44
CA PRO A 129 35.36 26.11 15.96
C PRO A 129 34.11 26.12 16.87
N GLN A 130 33.85 27.23 17.58
CA GLN A 130 32.62 27.37 18.37
C GLN A 130 31.37 27.45 17.47
N GLU A 131 31.43 28.23 16.38
CA GLU A 131 30.37 28.30 15.37
C GLU A 131 30.21 26.97 14.63
N CYS A 132 31.29 26.21 14.36
CA CYS A 132 31.19 24.88 13.76
C CYS A 132 30.26 23.96 14.55
N LYS A 133 30.38 23.95 15.88
CA LYS A 133 29.49 23.17 16.76
C LYS A 133 28.06 23.70 16.73
N GLU A 134 27.88 25.01 16.91
CA GLU A 134 26.55 25.65 17.01
C GLU A 134 25.77 25.58 15.69
N PHE A 135 26.43 25.83 14.56
CA PHE A 135 25.81 25.80 13.24
C PHE A 135 25.47 24.37 12.83
N THR A 136 26.23 23.37 13.28
CA THR A 136 25.84 21.96 13.07
C THR A 136 24.51 21.64 13.76
N ILE A 137 24.34 22.08 15.01
CA ILE A 137 23.07 21.88 15.75
C ILE A 137 21.92 22.62 15.04
N ALA A 138 22.14 23.90 14.69
CA ALA A 138 21.16 24.70 13.98
C ALA A 138 20.80 24.11 12.60
N ALA A 139 21.75 23.51 11.88
CA ALA A 139 21.52 22.89 10.59
C ALA A 139 20.49 21.74 10.68
N PHE A 140 20.52 20.93 11.74
CA PHE A 140 19.50 19.89 11.96
C PHE A 140 18.12 20.47 12.23
N GLU A 141 18.04 21.55 13.01
CA GLU A 141 16.77 22.22 13.30
C GLU A 141 16.17 22.88 12.05
N ILE A 142 16.98 23.57 11.26
CA ILE A 142 16.59 24.16 9.98
C ILE A 142 16.13 23.06 9.02
N SER A 143 16.88 21.96 8.93
CA SER A 143 16.54 20.84 8.05
C SER A 143 15.14 20.29 8.33
N GLU A 144 14.82 20.08 9.61
CA GLU A 144 13.51 19.57 10.04
C GLU A 144 12.39 20.58 9.90
N ARG A 145 12.66 21.86 10.22
CA ARG A 145 11.65 22.93 10.17
C ARG A 145 11.21 23.22 8.73
N TYR A 146 12.15 23.21 7.79
CA TYR A 146 11.90 23.61 6.40
C TYR A 146 11.86 22.45 5.40
N ASP A 147 11.91 21.20 5.88
CA ASP A 147 11.79 20.00 5.05
C ASP A 147 12.82 20.00 3.89
N THR A 148 14.10 20.14 4.24
CA THR A 148 15.23 20.24 3.29
C THR A 148 16.51 19.68 3.91
N PRO A 149 17.48 19.13 3.14
CA PRO A 149 18.85 19.04 3.64
C PRO A 149 19.40 20.44 3.97
N VAL A 150 20.45 20.50 4.78
CA VAL A 150 21.28 21.70 4.98
C VAL A 150 22.72 21.40 4.61
N LEU A 151 23.33 22.26 3.78
CA LEU A 151 24.76 22.19 3.47
C LEU A 151 25.54 22.98 4.52
N LEU A 152 26.33 22.31 5.34
CA LEU A 152 27.30 22.95 6.22
C LEU A 152 28.63 23.04 5.47
N ARG A 153 28.97 24.23 4.97
CA ARG A 153 30.19 24.43 4.19
C ARG A 153 31.32 24.88 5.11
N THR A 154 32.45 24.19 5.07
CA THR A 154 33.70 24.61 5.71
C THR A 154 34.80 24.82 4.69
N THR A 155 35.92 25.41 5.12
CA THR A 155 37.16 25.52 4.34
C THR A 155 38.33 24.89 5.09
N THR A 156 39.42 24.52 4.40
CA THR A 156 40.63 23.93 5.00
C THR A 156 41.10 24.64 6.28
N ARG A 157 41.08 25.99 6.27
CA ARG A 157 41.51 26.81 7.41
C ARG A 157 40.65 26.60 8.66
N ILE A 158 39.32 26.55 8.50
CA ILE A 158 38.39 26.37 9.62
C ILE A 158 38.33 24.90 10.05
N SER A 159 38.37 23.95 9.11
CA SER A 159 38.38 22.51 9.39
C SER A 159 39.52 22.11 10.33
N HIS A 160 40.73 22.62 10.10
CA HIS A 160 41.91 22.32 10.92
C HIS A 160 42.23 23.38 11.99
N GLY A 161 41.59 24.54 11.92
CA GLY A 161 41.76 25.62 12.89
C GLY A 161 41.31 25.18 14.30
N LYS A 162 42.12 25.45 15.32
CA LYS A 162 41.82 25.08 16.72
C LYS A 162 41.40 26.30 17.54
N GLY A 163 40.42 26.10 18.42
CA GLY A 163 39.92 27.11 19.34
C GLY A 163 39.32 26.50 20.60
N LEU A 164 39.00 27.35 21.57
CA LEU A 164 38.19 26.98 22.73
C LEU A 164 36.74 26.79 22.28
N VAL A 165 36.12 25.69 22.70
CA VAL A 165 34.72 25.35 22.39
C VAL A 165 34.03 24.97 23.69
N THR A 166 32.92 25.64 23.99
CA THR A 166 32.06 25.33 25.13
C THR A 166 31.21 24.12 24.78
N LEU A 167 31.19 23.10 25.63
CA LEU A 167 30.46 21.86 25.38
C LEU A 167 29.04 21.92 25.97
N GLY A 168 28.07 21.35 25.25
CA GLY A 168 26.71 21.12 25.70
C GLY A 168 26.44 19.65 26.05
N GLN A 169 25.23 19.38 26.55
CA GLN A 169 24.72 18.01 26.71
C GLN A 169 24.05 17.54 25.41
N ARG A 170 24.08 16.22 25.17
CA ARG A 170 23.35 15.60 24.07
C ARG A 170 21.85 15.76 24.25
N GLN A 171 21.16 16.15 23.19
CA GLN A 171 19.71 16.12 23.12
C GLN A 171 19.24 14.72 22.70
N GLU A 172 18.41 14.10 23.53
CA GLU A 172 17.76 12.83 23.20
C GLU A 172 16.54 13.08 22.30
N ILE A 173 16.76 13.03 20.98
CA ILE A 173 15.70 13.21 19.99
C ILE A 173 15.03 11.86 19.69
N PRO A 174 13.72 11.69 19.96
CA PRO A 174 13.02 10.47 19.63
C PRO A 174 12.95 10.29 18.10
N ARG A 175 13.03 9.04 17.64
CA ARG A 175 12.86 8.71 16.22
C ARG A 175 11.48 9.18 15.76
N LYS A 176 11.41 9.87 14.63
CA LYS A 176 10.13 10.21 13.99
C LYS A 176 9.53 8.97 13.32
N PRO A 177 8.22 8.70 13.48
CA PRO A 177 7.59 7.55 12.85
C PRO A 177 7.71 7.65 11.32
N TYR A 178 7.99 6.52 10.67
CA TYR A 178 7.98 6.43 9.22
C TYR A 178 6.54 6.34 8.71
N ARG A 179 6.21 7.15 7.69
CA ARG A 179 4.91 7.09 7.00
C ARG A 179 5.12 7.17 5.49
N LYS A 180 4.49 6.26 4.74
CA LYS A 180 4.54 6.26 3.28
C LYS A 180 3.94 7.55 2.73
N ASN A 181 4.73 8.29 1.94
CA ASN A 181 4.28 9.49 1.25
C ASN A 181 4.86 9.51 -0.17
N VAL A 182 4.16 8.83 -1.08
CA VAL A 182 4.59 8.64 -2.48
C VAL A 182 4.76 9.99 -3.21
N GLN A 183 3.89 10.96 -2.94
CA GLN A 183 3.95 12.29 -3.58
C GLN A 183 5.20 13.09 -3.19
N LYS A 184 5.79 12.78 -2.03
CA LYS A 184 7.01 13.42 -1.52
C LYS A 184 8.26 12.60 -1.84
N ASN A 185 8.22 11.31 -1.54
CA ASN A 185 9.41 10.46 -1.48
C ASN A 185 9.71 9.70 -2.80
N VAL A 186 8.82 9.76 -3.78
CA VAL A 186 9.05 9.20 -5.13
C VAL A 186 9.14 10.37 -6.11
N VAL A 187 10.34 10.72 -6.57
CA VAL A 187 10.61 11.90 -7.41
C VAL A 187 10.23 11.65 -8.88
N LEU A 188 8.97 11.29 -9.11
CA LEU A 188 8.39 11.29 -10.45
C LEU A 188 8.25 12.73 -10.97
N PRO A 189 8.37 13.00 -12.28
CA PRO A 189 8.23 14.36 -12.81
C PRO A 189 6.93 15.07 -12.40
N ALA A 190 5.83 14.33 -12.27
CA ALA A 190 4.56 14.86 -11.78
C ALA A 190 4.64 15.37 -10.33
N HIS A 191 5.34 14.64 -9.46
CA HIS A 191 5.57 15.01 -8.07
C HIS A 191 6.62 16.13 -7.95
N GLY A 192 7.74 15.99 -8.67
CA GLY A 192 8.83 16.96 -8.69
C GLY A 192 8.38 18.35 -9.13
N ARG A 193 7.49 18.47 -10.13
CA ARG A 193 6.93 19.77 -10.54
C ARG A 193 6.13 20.45 -9.43
N VAL A 194 5.32 19.70 -8.69
CA VAL A 194 4.54 20.23 -7.55
C VAL A 194 5.47 20.64 -6.42
N ARG A 195 6.46 19.81 -6.10
CA ARG A 195 7.48 20.13 -5.09
C ARG A 195 8.28 21.37 -5.47
N HIS A 196 8.64 21.54 -6.73
CA HIS A 196 9.34 22.73 -7.21
C HIS A 196 8.56 24.01 -6.91
N VAL A 197 7.25 24.03 -7.18
CA VAL A 197 6.39 25.19 -6.88
C VAL A 197 6.40 25.48 -5.38
N PHE A 198 6.25 24.47 -4.53
CA PHE A 198 6.36 24.62 -3.07
C PHE A 198 7.71 25.21 -2.64
N ILE A 199 8.81 24.71 -3.23
CA ILE A 199 10.16 25.17 -2.92
C ILE A 199 10.31 26.66 -3.24
N GLU A 200 9.94 27.07 -4.45
CA GLU A 200 10.13 28.46 -4.90
C GLU A 200 9.14 29.44 -4.25
N THR A 201 7.89 29.02 -3.97
CA THR A 201 6.85 29.95 -3.49
C THR A 201 6.70 29.99 -1.96
N GLN A 202 7.19 28.97 -1.25
CA GLN A 202 7.01 28.86 0.21
C GLN A 202 8.34 28.66 0.92
N ARG A 203 9.11 27.62 0.56
CA ARG A 203 10.33 27.26 1.29
C ARG A 203 11.42 28.32 1.18
N ILE A 204 11.75 28.75 -0.04
CA ILE A 204 12.79 29.75 -0.28
C ILE A 204 12.44 31.10 0.38
N PRO A 205 11.22 31.65 0.24
CA PRO A 205 10.85 32.88 0.97
C PRO A 205 10.88 32.73 2.49
N ALA A 206 10.55 31.56 3.04
CA ALA A 206 10.61 31.34 4.49
C ALA A 206 12.05 31.25 5.00
N LEU A 207 12.94 30.58 4.26
CA LEU A 207 14.37 30.55 4.53
C LEU A 207 15.01 31.94 4.40
N GLU A 208 14.51 32.79 3.49
CA GLU A 208 14.98 34.17 3.30
C GLU A 208 14.82 35.02 4.58
N LYS A 209 13.71 34.83 5.30
CA LYS A 209 13.45 35.48 6.59
C LYS A 209 14.35 34.95 7.70
N GLU A 210 14.63 33.64 7.70
CA GLU A 210 15.52 33.02 8.69
C GLU A 210 16.97 33.50 8.52
N ALA A 211 17.40 33.77 7.28
CA ALA A 211 18.75 34.22 6.97
C ALA A 211 19.13 35.54 7.69
N GLU A 212 18.15 36.38 8.07
CA GLU A 212 18.38 37.60 8.84
C GLU A 212 19.01 37.31 10.22
N HIS A 213 18.70 36.17 10.82
CA HIS A 213 19.20 35.79 12.16
C HIS A 213 20.70 35.47 12.16
N TRP A 214 21.23 35.05 11.02
CA TRP A 214 22.62 34.59 10.87
C TRP A 214 23.55 35.68 10.33
N ALA A 215 23.05 36.89 10.10
CA ALA A 215 23.85 38.03 9.69
C ALA A 215 24.38 38.80 10.91
N GLN A 216 25.63 39.26 10.80
CA GLN A 216 26.28 40.07 11.83
C GLN A 216 26.69 41.41 11.23
N ILE A 217 26.37 42.50 11.94
CA ILE A 217 26.78 43.86 11.57
C ILE A 217 27.96 44.26 12.45
N PHE A 218 29.02 44.73 11.81
CA PHE A 218 30.18 45.33 12.46
C PHE A 218 30.20 46.83 12.11
N GLU A 219 29.92 47.66 13.10
CA GLU A 219 29.88 49.13 12.93
C GLU A 219 31.29 49.70 12.69
N GLY A 220 31.38 50.62 11.73
CA GLY A 220 32.61 51.32 11.36
C GLY A 220 32.45 52.85 11.42
N SER A 221 33.55 53.59 11.28
CA SER A 221 33.55 55.06 11.28
C SER A 221 33.52 55.70 9.90
N ASP A 222 33.73 54.91 8.84
CA ASP A 222 33.84 55.41 7.46
C ASP A 222 32.50 55.30 6.69
N ASP A 223 32.35 56.13 5.65
CA ASP A 223 31.20 56.09 4.72
C ASP A 223 31.17 54.84 3.82
N LEU A 224 32.22 54.00 3.87
CA LEU A 224 32.37 52.77 3.11
C LEU A 224 31.64 51.60 3.80
N VAL A 225 30.75 50.97 3.05
CA VAL A 225 29.94 49.85 3.49
C VAL A 225 30.29 48.60 2.69
N ILE A 226 30.65 47.52 3.38
CA ILE A 226 31.10 46.29 2.74
C ILE A 226 30.17 45.13 3.13
N ILE A 227 29.65 44.42 2.13
CA ILE A 227 28.95 43.14 2.34
C ILE A 227 29.93 42.02 2.01
N THR A 228 30.06 41.04 2.91
CA THR A 228 31.00 39.94 2.74
C THR A 228 30.54 38.68 3.48
N SER A 229 31.22 37.55 3.27
CA SER A 229 30.96 36.26 3.92
C SER A 229 32.24 35.45 4.02
N GLY A 230 32.25 34.39 4.86
CA GLY A 230 33.36 33.44 4.93
C GLY A 230 34.72 34.09 5.24
N ALA A 231 35.78 33.59 4.61
CA ALA A 231 37.17 34.03 4.84
C ALA A 231 37.44 35.48 4.36
N ALA A 232 36.72 35.96 3.35
CA ALA A 232 36.81 37.33 2.85
C ALA A 232 36.56 38.38 3.95
N PHE A 233 35.72 38.06 4.94
CA PHE A 233 35.51 38.92 6.11
C PHE A 233 36.82 39.30 6.82
N LEU A 234 37.78 38.36 6.92
CA LEU A 234 39.06 38.60 7.58
C LEU A 234 39.92 39.56 6.75
N TYR A 235 39.99 39.37 5.44
CA TYR A 235 40.71 40.29 4.53
C TYR A 235 40.10 41.68 4.52
N VAL A 236 38.77 41.78 4.56
CA VAL A 236 38.04 43.05 4.64
C VAL A 236 38.34 43.78 5.95
N ARG A 237 38.26 43.07 7.09
CA ARG A 237 38.56 43.62 8.42
C ARG A 237 40.00 44.14 8.51
N GLU A 238 40.92 43.53 7.79
CA GLU A 238 42.32 43.94 7.75
C GLU A 238 42.57 45.07 6.74
N ALA A 239 41.97 45.02 5.54
CA ALA A 239 42.15 46.02 4.49
C ALA A 239 41.47 47.35 4.80
N PHE A 240 40.28 47.30 5.39
CA PHE A 240 39.40 48.43 5.70
C PHE A 240 38.87 48.34 7.14
N PRO A 241 39.74 48.53 8.15
CA PRO A 241 39.39 48.30 9.57
C PRO A 241 38.27 49.24 10.08
N ASN A 242 38.05 50.36 9.40
CA ASN A 242 37.07 51.38 9.75
C ASN A 242 35.76 51.30 8.94
N ALA A 243 35.66 50.37 7.97
CA ALA A 243 34.45 50.20 7.17
C ALA A 243 33.31 49.59 8.00
N THR A 244 32.08 49.96 7.68
CA THR A 244 30.90 49.27 8.23
C THR A 244 30.68 47.98 7.44
N ILE A 245 30.65 46.82 8.11
CA ILE A 245 30.64 45.51 7.45
C ILE A 245 29.39 44.72 7.81
N LEU A 246 28.66 44.23 6.81
CA LEU A 246 27.66 43.19 6.96
C LEU A 246 28.28 41.85 6.60
N LYS A 247 28.51 41.00 7.62
CA LYS A 247 28.95 39.62 7.46
C LYS A 247 27.72 38.72 7.38
N LEU A 248 27.52 38.04 6.26
CA LEU A 248 26.44 37.08 6.08
C LEU A 248 26.89 35.68 6.56
N GLY A 249 26.16 35.08 7.50
CA GLY A 249 26.36 33.68 7.94
C GLY A 249 25.52 32.65 7.18
N MET A 250 24.42 33.07 6.54
CA MET A 250 23.66 32.32 5.54
C MET A 250 23.67 33.11 4.24
N THR A 251 24.31 32.57 3.20
CA THR A 251 24.51 33.25 1.90
C THR A 251 23.49 32.82 0.85
N HIS A 252 22.70 31.75 1.08
CA HIS A 252 21.56 31.39 0.24
C HIS A 252 20.41 30.75 1.05
N PRO A 253 19.16 31.25 0.89
CA PRO A 253 18.79 32.53 0.27
C PRO A 253 19.34 33.74 1.04
N LEU A 254 19.45 34.89 0.38
CA LEU A 254 19.99 36.11 0.98
C LEU A 254 18.91 36.88 1.74
N PRO A 255 19.21 37.48 2.89
CA PRO A 255 18.25 38.27 3.64
C PRO A 255 18.01 39.64 2.96
N ARG A 256 17.15 39.66 1.94
CA ARG A 256 17.03 40.80 1.01
C ARG A 256 16.62 42.10 1.72
N GLU A 257 15.69 42.04 2.67
CA GLU A 257 15.22 43.22 3.39
C GLU A 257 16.27 43.74 4.37
N LEU A 258 16.96 42.86 5.11
CA LEU A 258 18.12 43.26 5.91
C LEU A 258 19.20 43.94 5.06
N ILE A 259 19.54 43.36 3.91
CA ILE A 259 20.55 43.94 3.01
C ILE A 259 20.09 45.31 2.49
N LYS A 260 18.84 45.45 2.06
CA LYS A 260 18.27 46.75 1.64
C LYS A 260 18.33 47.79 2.76
N ASN A 261 17.90 47.41 3.96
CA ASN A 261 17.89 48.29 5.15
C ASN A 261 19.31 48.70 5.55
N PHE A 262 20.25 47.75 5.53
CA PHE A 262 21.66 47.99 5.83
C PHE A 262 22.31 48.96 4.84
N CYS A 263 21.97 48.84 3.54
CA CYS A 263 22.47 49.71 2.48
C CYS A 263 21.70 51.04 2.35
N GLN A 264 20.56 51.20 3.01
CA GLN A 264 19.70 52.38 2.86
C GLN A 264 20.41 53.66 3.34
N GLY A 265 20.50 54.67 2.47
CA GLY A 265 21.14 55.95 2.77
C GLY A 265 22.68 55.92 2.78
N LYS A 266 23.31 54.78 2.48
CA LYS A 266 24.76 54.64 2.40
C LYS A 266 25.24 55.06 1.01
N LYS A 267 26.35 55.82 0.96
CA LYS A 267 26.86 56.43 -0.28
C LYS A 267 27.79 55.52 -1.09
N ARG A 268 28.53 54.62 -0.42
CA ARG A 268 29.50 53.71 -1.04
C ARG A 268 29.29 52.28 -0.55
N VAL A 269 28.61 51.46 -1.34
CA VAL A 269 28.36 50.04 -1.04
C VAL A 269 29.21 49.17 -1.95
N ILE A 270 29.93 48.22 -1.35
CA ILE A 270 30.82 47.29 -2.05
C ILE A 270 30.54 45.87 -1.56
N VAL A 271 30.60 44.89 -2.45
CA VAL A 271 30.57 43.48 -2.08
C VAL A 271 31.96 42.89 -2.28
N ILE A 272 32.54 42.30 -1.23
CA ILE A 272 33.83 41.62 -1.32
C ILE A 272 33.61 40.14 -1.06
N GLU A 273 33.88 39.33 -2.08
CA GLU A 273 33.74 37.88 -2.07
C GLU A 273 34.87 37.23 -2.87
N GLU A 274 35.25 36.01 -2.50
CA GLU A 274 36.26 35.23 -3.22
C GLU A 274 35.65 34.51 -4.42
N LEU A 275 36.43 34.45 -5.51
CA LEU A 275 36.12 33.76 -6.75
C LEU A 275 34.98 34.44 -7.54
N GLU A 276 33.84 33.79 -7.62
CA GLU A 276 32.74 34.15 -8.50
C GLU A 276 31.83 35.22 -7.87
N PRO A 277 31.29 36.20 -8.62
CA PRO A 277 30.61 37.39 -8.08
C PRO A 277 29.15 37.11 -7.63
N TYR A 278 28.93 36.06 -6.85
CA TYR A 278 27.61 35.59 -6.43
C TYR A 278 26.84 36.62 -5.58
N LEU A 279 27.41 37.06 -4.47
CA LEU A 279 26.83 38.07 -3.59
C LEU A 279 26.68 39.40 -4.34
N THR A 280 27.66 39.75 -5.17
CA THR A 280 27.67 40.97 -5.97
C THR A 280 26.47 40.99 -6.92
N GLU A 281 26.25 39.92 -7.69
CA GLU A 281 25.09 39.77 -8.57
C GLU A 281 23.76 39.86 -7.81
N GLN A 282 23.68 39.16 -6.67
CA GLN A 282 22.44 39.08 -5.94
C GLN A 282 22.08 40.39 -5.23
N VAL A 283 23.04 41.06 -4.57
CA VAL A 283 22.83 42.38 -3.96
C VAL A 283 22.45 43.41 -5.03
N ARG A 284 23.06 43.33 -6.22
CA ARG A 284 22.73 44.21 -7.36
C ARG A 284 21.31 44.00 -7.84
N ALA A 285 20.86 42.74 -7.91
CA ALA A 285 19.50 42.40 -8.28
C ALA A 285 18.44 42.94 -7.28
N LEU A 286 18.83 43.39 -6.09
CA LEU A 286 17.94 44.05 -5.11
C LEU A 286 17.73 45.55 -5.39
N GLY A 287 18.36 46.10 -6.43
CA GLY A 287 18.29 47.53 -6.76
C GLY A 287 19.21 48.40 -5.90
N ILE A 288 20.18 47.82 -5.20
CA ILE A 288 21.15 48.55 -4.40
C ILE A 288 22.26 49.08 -5.31
N ALA A 289 22.44 50.40 -5.30
CA ALA A 289 23.54 51.05 -6.00
C ALA A 289 24.86 50.65 -5.32
N MET A 290 25.71 49.94 -6.06
CA MET A 290 27.00 49.46 -5.60
C MET A 290 28.10 49.93 -6.54
N GLU A 291 29.30 50.09 -6.00
CA GLU A 291 30.51 50.25 -6.80
C GLU A 291 30.89 48.88 -7.37
N GLU A 292 31.13 48.80 -8.69
CA GLU A 292 31.40 47.55 -9.38
C GLU A 292 32.90 47.22 -9.31
N ILE A 293 33.26 46.41 -8.33
CA ILE A 293 34.66 46.06 -8.11
C ILE A 293 35.03 44.77 -8.83
N HIS A 294 36.16 44.78 -9.53
CA HIS A 294 36.65 43.61 -10.26
C HIS A 294 37.64 42.84 -9.40
N LEU A 295 37.16 41.79 -8.72
CA LEU A 295 37.99 40.87 -7.95
C LEU A 295 38.38 39.64 -8.81
N PRO A 296 39.57 39.04 -8.60
CA PRO A 296 39.99 37.84 -9.31
C PRO A 296 39.03 36.67 -9.08
N ARG A 297 38.64 36.00 -10.16
CA ARG A 297 37.78 34.79 -10.13
C ARG A 297 38.54 33.49 -9.85
N PHE A 298 39.81 33.60 -9.46
CA PHE A 298 40.73 32.48 -9.25
C PHE A 298 41.80 32.89 -8.23
N GLY A 299 42.25 31.93 -7.40
CA GLY A 299 43.22 32.17 -6.33
C GLY A 299 42.63 32.86 -5.10
N GLU A 300 43.44 32.96 -4.03
CA GLU A 300 43.04 33.59 -2.76
C GLU A 300 43.01 35.11 -2.86
N LEU A 301 42.04 35.74 -2.19
CA LEU A 301 42.11 37.18 -1.96
C LEU A 301 43.25 37.51 -0.99
N SER A 302 43.93 38.62 -1.27
CA SER A 302 44.87 39.24 -0.34
C SER A 302 44.41 40.65 -0.01
N VAL A 303 44.87 41.18 1.13
CA VAL A 303 44.61 42.56 1.56
C VAL A 303 44.92 43.57 0.45
N GLY A 304 45.96 43.33 -0.36
CA GLY A 304 46.35 44.18 -1.49
C GLY A 304 45.37 44.14 -2.68
N LEU A 305 44.90 42.96 -3.06
CA LEU A 305 43.93 42.78 -4.17
C LEU A 305 42.57 43.41 -3.84
N VAL A 306 42.14 43.27 -2.59
CA VAL A 306 40.91 43.86 -2.08
C VAL A 306 40.94 45.40 -2.16
N ARG A 307 42.10 46.02 -1.90
CA ARG A 307 42.25 47.48 -2.05
C ARG A 307 42.19 47.94 -3.51
N GLN A 308 42.93 47.28 -4.39
CA GLN A 308 42.96 47.64 -5.82
C GLN A 308 41.60 47.50 -6.50
N ALA A 309 40.86 46.43 -6.24
CA ALA A 309 39.55 46.21 -6.87
C ALA A 309 38.53 47.30 -6.49
N VAL A 310 38.57 47.75 -5.23
CA VAL A 310 37.74 48.84 -4.71
C VAL A 310 38.04 50.19 -5.38
N GLU A 311 39.25 50.38 -5.89
CA GLU A 311 39.66 51.62 -6.55
C GLU A 311 39.24 51.68 -8.04
N HIS A 312 38.77 50.57 -8.67
CA HIS A 312 38.62 50.48 -10.14
C HIS A 312 37.20 50.18 -10.73
N ALA A 313 36.17 49.84 -9.94
CA ALA A 313 34.85 50.51 -10.03
C ALA A 313 33.81 50.34 -11.20
N SER A 314 34.14 50.54 -12.49
CA SER A 314 33.24 51.36 -13.36
C SER A 314 32.68 50.78 -14.68
N ASP A 315 32.99 49.55 -15.10
CA ASP A 315 33.00 49.19 -16.55
C ASP A 315 32.05 48.05 -17.06
N GLY A 316 31.04 47.56 -16.32
CA GLY A 316 30.31 46.28 -16.60
C GLY A 316 29.23 46.17 -17.72
N ALA A 317 28.92 44.92 -18.16
CA ALA A 317 27.67 44.52 -18.87
C ALA A 317 27.45 42.99 -19.08
N THR A 318 26.23 42.44 -18.90
CA THR A 318 25.43 41.65 -19.91
C THR A 318 23.99 41.22 -19.44
N PRO A 319 23.03 40.89 -20.36
CA PRO A 319 21.57 40.84 -20.15
C PRO A 319 20.89 39.43 -20.15
N PRO A 320 19.55 39.30 -19.91
CA PRO A 320 18.88 38.06 -19.44
C PRO A 320 17.91 37.37 -20.45
N PRO A 321 17.39 36.14 -20.14
CA PRO A 321 16.41 35.41 -20.97
C PRO A 321 15.02 35.12 -20.33
N VAL A 322 14.12 34.53 -21.14
CA VAL A 322 12.64 34.49 -21.05
C VAL A 322 12.06 33.07 -20.79
N ALA A 323 10.84 32.98 -20.24
CA ALA A 323 10.13 31.77 -19.79
C ALA A 323 9.10 31.14 -20.78
N LEU A 324 8.68 29.88 -20.50
CA LEU A 324 7.77 29.04 -21.31
C LEU A 324 6.48 28.58 -20.55
N PRO A 325 5.37 28.22 -21.25
CA PRO A 325 4.07 27.89 -20.65
C PRO A 325 3.69 26.37 -20.61
N LEU A 326 2.61 26.04 -19.87
CA LEU A 326 2.16 24.69 -19.44
C LEU A 326 1.10 23.98 -20.33
N LEU A 327 1.08 22.63 -20.30
CA LEU A 327 0.16 21.70 -20.99
C LEU A 327 -0.48 20.65 -20.01
N PRO A 328 -1.60 19.98 -20.36
CA PRO A 328 -2.31 19.02 -19.50
C PRO A 328 -1.63 17.63 -19.37
N PRO A 329 -1.75 16.94 -18.21
CA PRO A 329 -0.98 15.72 -17.90
C PRO A 329 -1.62 14.40 -18.41
N ARG A 330 -0.77 13.43 -18.78
CA ARG A 330 -1.12 12.01 -19.02
C ARG A 330 -0.23 11.11 -18.15
N PRO A 331 -0.76 10.33 -17.18
CA PRO A 331 0.08 9.53 -16.29
C PRO A 331 0.61 8.26 -17.00
N PRO A 332 1.88 7.90 -16.81
CA PRO A 332 2.50 6.71 -17.41
C PRO A 332 2.08 5.40 -16.71
N ILE A 333 1.97 4.29 -17.43
CA ILE A 333 1.62 2.95 -16.91
C ILE A 333 2.53 1.84 -17.47
N LEU A 334 2.69 0.72 -16.76
CA LEU A 334 3.46 -0.45 -17.24
C LEU A 334 2.80 -1.10 -18.47
N CYS A 335 3.62 -1.59 -19.41
CA CYS A 335 3.16 -2.30 -20.60
C CYS A 335 2.36 -3.57 -20.27
N ALA A 336 1.47 -3.99 -21.17
CA ALA A 336 0.75 -5.25 -21.05
C ALA A 336 1.74 -6.43 -20.96
N GLY A 337 1.61 -7.23 -19.90
CA GLY A 337 2.48 -8.38 -19.65
C GLY A 337 3.91 -8.05 -19.22
N CYS A 338 4.22 -6.81 -18.83
CA CYS A 338 5.54 -6.45 -18.32
C CYS A 338 5.93 -7.30 -17.09
N MET A 339 7.14 -7.87 -17.10
CA MET A 339 7.69 -8.67 -15.99
C MET A 339 7.67 -7.96 -14.62
N HIS A 340 7.92 -6.65 -14.58
CA HIS A 340 8.01 -5.89 -13.32
C HIS A 340 6.71 -5.95 -12.53
N ARG A 341 5.58 -6.12 -13.23
CA ARG A 341 4.26 -6.20 -12.62
C ARG A 341 4.13 -7.33 -11.62
N GLY A 342 4.67 -8.52 -11.93
CA GLY A 342 4.59 -9.67 -11.04
C GLY A 342 5.30 -9.39 -9.73
N ILE A 343 6.50 -8.81 -9.81
CA ILE A 343 7.29 -8.43 -8.63
C ILE A 343 6.59 -7.35 -7.80
N PHE A 344 6.09 -6.27 -8.41
CA PHE A 344 5.39 -5.23 -7.64
C PHE A 344 4.07 -5.70 -7.06
N TYR A 345 3.36 -6.62 -7.73
CA TYR A 345 2.20 -7.28 -7.16
C TYR A 345 2.58 -8.10 -5.93
N VAL A 346 3.65 -8.91 -6.01
CA VAL A 346 4.19 -9.69 -4.88
C VAL A 346 4.60 -8.79 -3.72
N LEU A 347 5.33 -7.71 -3.98
CA LEU A 347 5.76 -6.75 -2.94
C LEU A 347 4.57 -6.08 -2.25
N LYS A 348 3.52 -5.74 -3.02
CA LYS A 348 2.24 -5.27 -2.45
C LYS A 348 1.59 -6.32 -1.56
N GLN A 349 1.57 -7.59 -1.99
CA GLN A 349 1.04 -8.69 -1.20
C GLN A 349 1.89 -8.99 0.05
N LEU A 350 3.15 -8.57 0.11
CA LEU A 350 4.00 -8.71 1.30
C LEU A 350 3.93 -7.51 2.25
N ASP A 351 3.18 -6.45 1.90
CA ASP A 351 3.21 -5.17 2.61
C ASP A 351 4.65 -4.65 2.78
N ALA A 352 5.46 -4.82 1.73
CA ALA A 352 6.87 -4.46 1.75
C ALA A 352 7.07 -2.93 1.71
N ILE A 353 8.05 -2.44 2.46
CA ILE A 353 8.59 -1.08 2.35
C ILE A 353 9.64 -1.11 1.23
N VAL A 354 9.33 -0.48 0.10
CA VAL A 354 10.17 -0.61 -1.10
C VAL A 354 10.96 0.66 -1.39
N SER A 355 12.29 0.55 -1.25
CA SER A 355 13.24 1.54 -1.74
C SER A 355 13.56 1.25 -3.21
N GLY A 356 13.05 2.05 -4.13
CA GLY A 356 13.19 1.86 -5.58
C GLY A 356 14.09 2.88 -6.26
N ASP A 357 14.51 2.58 -7.48
CA ASP A 357 15.25 3.51 -8.36
C ASP A 357 14.39 4.12 -9.48
N ILE A 358 14.97 5.05 -10.23
CA ILE A 358 14.35 5.64 -11.43
C ILE A 358 14.44 4.66 -12.61
N GLY A 359 13.28 4.30 -13.17
CA GLY A 359 13.16 3.48 -14.38
C GLY A 359 11.72 3.05 -14.65
N CYS A 360 11.51 2.04 -15.52
CA CYS A 360 10.17 1.49 -15.78
C CYS A 360 9.48 1.02 -14.49
N TYR A 361 10.27 0.58 -13.53
CA TYR A 361 9.84 0.06 -12.26
C TYR A 361 9.35 1.15 -11.28
N THR A 362 9.67 2.44 -11.51
CA THR A 362 9.03 3.56 -10.78
C THR A 362 7.52 3.63 -11.03
N LEU A 363 7.03 3.06 -12.14
CA LEU A 363 5.59 2.95 -12.42
C LEU A 363 4.87 2.00 -11.45
N GLY A 364 5.59 1.15 -10.72
CA GLY A 364 5.06 0.36 -9.60
C GLY A 364 4.63 1.20 -8.39
N ALA A 365 5.02 2.47 -8.34
CA ALA A 365 4.57 3.44 -7.32
C ALA A 365 3.11 3.90 -7.53
N LEU A 366 2.56 3.72 -8.74
CA LEU A 366 1.24 4.23 -9.11
C LEU A 366 0.15 3.17 -8.90
N ALA A 367 -1.07 3.63 -8.64
CA ALA A 367 -2.23 2.78 -8.54
C ALA A 367 -2.46 1.99 -9.86
N PRO A 368 -2.87 0.72 -9.78
CA PRO A 368 -3.29 -0.02 -8.59
C PRO A 368 -2.19 -0.83 -7.88
N LEU A 369 -0.91 -0.70 -8.29
CA LEU A 369 0.18 -1.45 -7.66
C LEU A 369 0.60 -0.84 -6.32
N ASP A 370 0.73 0.50 -6.26
CA ASP A 370 0.99 1.27 -5.02
C ASP A 370 2.12 0.70 -4.14
N ALA A 371 3.11 0.04 -4.76
CA ALA A 371 4.06 -0.83 -4.07
C ALA A 371 5.38 -0.15 -3.70
N MET A 372 5.75 0.95 -4.39
CA MET A 372 7.01 1.66 -4.13
C MET A 372 6.84 2.79 -3.11
N ASP A 373 7.81 2.93 -2.20
CA ASP A 373 7.76 3.89 -1.10
C ASP A 373 8.69 5.08 -1.30
N THR A 374 9.89 4.82 -1.82
CA THR A 374 10.88 5.86 -2.13
C THR A 374 11.50 5.64 -3.50
N CYS A 375 11.82 6.73 -4.18
CA CYS A 375 12.55 6.72 -5.44
C CYS A 375 13.26 8.05 -5.62
N MET A 376 14.60 8.04 -5.56
CA MET A 376 15.41 9.24 -5.60
C MET A 376 16.06 9.43 -6.97
N ASN A 377 17.08 8.63 -7.26
CA ASN A 377 17.90 8.74 -8.45
C ASN A 377 18.28 7.34 -8.97
N MET A 378 19.20 7.24 -9.93
CA MET A 378 19.66 5.94 -10.42
C MET A 378 20.71 5.32 -9.46
N GLY A 379 20.35 4.17 -8.89
CA GLY A 379 21.21 3.33 -8.04
C GLY A 379 21.18 3.66 -6.55
N ALA A 380 20.28 4.55 -6.12
CA ALA A 380 20.10 4.92 -4.71
C ALA A 380 19.29 3.88 -3.91
N SER A 381 18.55 2.99 -4.57
CA SER A 381 17.63 2.05 -3.93
C SER A 381 18.28 1.22 -2.82
N LEU A 382 19.47 0.65 -3.10
CA LEU A 382 20.25 -0.19 -2.18
C LEU A 382 20.79 0.61 -0.99
N SER A 383 21.49 1.71 -1.27
CA SER A 383 22.13 2.57 -0.26
C SER A 383 21.09 3.23 0.64
N MET A 384 19.98 3.70 0.09
CA MET A 384 18.86 4.20 0.90
C MET A 384 18.23 3.11 1.77
N ALA A 385 18.03 1.89 1.26
CA ALA A 385 17.51 0.79 2.07
C ALA A 385 18.47 0.45 3.22
N HIS A 386 19.78 0.44 2.96
CA HIS A 386 20.79 0.27 4.02
C HIS A 386 20.69 1.35 5.10
N GLY A 387 20.57 2.62 4.69
CA GLY A 387 20.35 3.73 5.62
C GLY A 387 19.06 3.61 6.44
N MET A 388 17.96 3.17 5.81
CA MET A 388 16.71 2.92 6.52
C MET A 388 16.85 1.80 7.55
N ALA A 389 17.55 0.71 7.20
CA ALA A 389 17.74 -0.45 8.07
C ALA A 389 18.49 -0.12 9.38
N LYS A 390 19.35 0.90 9.38
CA LYS A 390 20.04 1.40 10.59
C LYS A 390 19.09 2.04 11.61
N ILE A 391 17.95 2.57 11.14
CA ILE A 391 16.97 3.29 11.99
C ILE A 391 15.72 2.45 12.29
N PHE A 392 15.33 1.59 11.36
CA PHE A 392 14.14 0.75 11.47
C PHE A 392 14.24 -0.28 12.59
N SER A 393 13.09 -0.56 13.19
CA SER A 393 12.91 -1.68 14.11
C SER A 393 13.08 -3.02 13.37
N GLU A 394 13.25 -4.12 14.11
CA GLU A 394 13.36 -5.45 13.51
C GLU A 394 12.15 -5.81 12.63
N GLU A 395 10.94 -5.44 13.05
CA GLU A 395 9.70 -5.69 12.30
C GLU A 395 9.56 -4.84 11.03
N GLU A 396 10.13 -3.63 11.02
CA GLU A 396 10.19 -2.81 9.80
C GLU A 396 11.26 -3.32 8.83
N ARG A 397 12.41 -3.80 9.34
CA ARG A 397 13.46 -4.41 8.52
C ARG A 397 13.00 -5.66 7.79
N LYS A 398 12.18 -6.50 8.44
CA LYS A 398 11.56 -7.70 7.83
C LYS A 398 10.59 -7.39 6.69
N ARG A 399 10.32 -6.12 6.41
CA ARG A 399 9.50 -5.68 5.28
C ARG A 399 10.29 -4.84 4.27
N LEU A 400 11.56 -4.54 4.52
CA LEU A 400 12.35 -3.61 3.71
C LEU A 400 13.01 -4.31 2.51
N VAL A 401 12.75 -3.81 1.30
CA VAL A 401 13.32 -4.33 0.06
C VAL A 401 13.88 -3.18 -0.80
N ALA A 402 15.05 -3.38 -1.38
CA ALA A 402 15.60 -2.51 -2.42
C ALA A 402 15.26 -3.07 -3.81
N VAL A 403 14.79 -2.24 -4.74
CA VAL A 403 14.42 -2.64 -6.12
C VAL A 403 15.18 -1.78 -7.13
N ILE A 404 15.97 -2.45 -7.98
CA ILE A 404 16.85 -1.83 -8.97
C ILE A 404 16.71 -2.53 -10.33
N GLY A 405 16.84 -1.81 -11.45
CA GLY A 405 16.95 -2.43 -12.78
C GLY A 405 18.37 -2.91 -13.07
N ASP A 406 18.53 -3.94 -13.90
CA ASP A 406 19.83 -4.46 -14.39
C ASP A 406 20.84 -3.38 -14.83
N SER A 407 20.44 -2.52 -15.78
CA SER A 407 21.26 -1.42 -16.29
C SER A 407 21.67 -0.44 -15.19
N THR A 408 20.74 -0.10 -14.30
CA THR A 408 20.97 0.76 -13.13
C THR A 408 21.91 0.09 -12.11
N PHE A 409 21.82 -1.23 -11.96
CA PHE A 409 22.72 -1.99 -11.10
C PHE A 409 24.17 -1.88 -11.57
N TYR A 410 24.43 -2.02 -12.87
CA TYR A 410 25.77 -1.79 -13.44
C TYR A 410 26.26 -0.35 -13.32
N HIS A 411 25.35 0.63 -13.34
CA HIS A 411 25.69 2.05 -13.25
C HIS A 411 26.22 2.44 -11.87
N SER A 412 25.48 2.15 -10.80
CA SER A 412 25.84 2.54 -9.43
C SER A 412 25.33 1.58 -8.34
N GLY A 413 24.63 0.50 -8.69
CA GLY A 413 24.20 -0.51 -7.71
C GLY A 413 25.35 -1.38 -7.18
N VAL A 414 26.39 -1.63 -7.99
CA VAL A 414 27.57 -2.40 -7.57
C VAL A 414 28.30 -1.77 -6.37
N PRO A 415 28.69 -0.47 -6.38
CA PRO A 415 29.33 0.13 -5.21
C PRO A 415 28.41 0.13 -3.97
N ALA A 416 27.10 0.34 -4.14
CA ALA A 416 26.16 0.23 -3.03
C ALA A 416 26.11 -1.20 -2.43
N LEU A 417 26.18 -2.24 -3.26
CA LEU A 417 26.21 -3.64 -2.77
C LEU A 417 27.50 -3.97 -2.01
N ILE A 418 28.65 -3.43 -2.46
CA ILE A 418 29.93 -3.55 -1.75
C ILE A 418 29.82 -2.85 -0.38
N ASP A 419 29.20 -1.68 -0.33
CA ASP A 419 28.99 -0.91 0.88
C ASP A 419 28.20 -1.69 1.94
N ILE A 420 27.06 -2.27 1.52
CA ILE A 420 26.21 -3.11 2.36
C ILE A 420 27.01 -4.29 2.91
N LEU A 421 27.81 -4.96 2.09
CA LEU A 421 28.62 -6.08 2.54
C LEU A 421 29.69 -5.65 3.55
N TYR A 422 30.41 -4.57 3.25
CA TYR A 422 31.48 -4.03 4.10
C TYR A 422 30.95 -3.57 5.46
N ASN A 423 29.79 -2.91 5.48
CA ASN A 423 29.14 -2.36 6.67
C ASN A 423 28.15 -3.33 7.36
N GLY A 424 28.11 -4.60 6.93
CA GLY A 424 27.27 -5.64 7.57
C GLY A 424 25.76 -5.43 7.43
N GLY A 425 25.32 -4.75 6.38
CA GLY A 425 23.91 -4.45 6.10
C GLY A 425 23.07 -5.70 5.82
N GLN A 426 21.85 -5.72 6.36
CA GLN A 426 20.90 -6.82 6.23
C GLN A 426 19.69 -6.38 5.41
N ILE A 427 19.86 -6.31 4.09
CA ILE A 427 18.77 -5.92 3.17
C ILE A 427 18.55 -6.97 2.08
N VAL A 428 17.32 -7.02 1.56
CA VAL A 428 16.97 -7.79 0.37
C VAL A 428 17.02 -6.88 -0.85
N THR A 429 17.86 -7.22 -1.82
CA THR A 429 17.98 -6.52 -3.10
C THR A 429 17.33 -7.33 -4.21
N ILE A 430 16.35 -6.76 -4.90
CA ILE A 430 15.74 -7.35 -6.09
C ILE A 430 16.24 -6.61 -7.34
N ILE A 431 16.99 -7.31 -8.18
CA ILE A 431 17.43 -6.82 -9.48
C ILE A 431 16.40 -7.29 -10.52
N LEU A 432 15.76 -6.32 -11.18
CA LEU A 432 14.83 -6.53 -12.27
C LEU A 432 15.62 -6.61 -13.58
N ASP A 433 15.91 -7.84 -14.02
CA ASP A 433 16.71 -8.12 -15.20
C ASP A 433 15.81 -8.31 -16.42
N ASN A 434 15.71 -7.24 -17.22
CA ASN A 434 14.86 -7.19 -18.41
C ASN A 434 15.65 -7.24 -19.72
N HIS A 435 16.96 -7.47 -19.62
CA HIS A 435 17.94 -7.58 -20.69
C HIS A 435 18.04 -6.31 -21.57
N THR A 436 17.66 -5.13 -21.06
CA THR A 436 17.75 -3.86 -21.80
C THR A 436 17.47 -2.60 -20.97
N THR A 437 18.11 -1.48 -21.33
CA THR A 437 17.72 -0.16 -20.81
C THR A 437 16.42 0.33 -21.49
N ALA A 438 15.27 -0.16 -21.01
CA ALA A 438 13.99 -0.07 -21.73
C ALA A 438 13.48 1.36 -21.95
N MET A 439 13.31 2.15 -20.89
CA MET A 439 12.59 3.43 -20.94
C MET A 439 13.26 4.51 -21.79
N THR A 440 14.58 4.40 -22.01
CA THR A 440 15.36 5.34 -22.81
C THR A 440 15.47 4.95 -24.27
N GLY A 441 14.89 3.81 -24.70
CA GLY A 441 14.91 3.35 -26.08
C GLY A 441 15.53 1.97 -26.33
N HIS A 442 15.55 1.09 -25.32
CA HIS A 442 16.03 -0.29 -25.41
C HIS A 442 17.53 -0.42 -25.73
N GLN A 443 18.36 0.41 -25.10
CA GLN A 443 19.81 0.35 -25.27
C GLN A 443 20.40 -0.95 -24.70
N ASP A 444 21.51 -1.36 -25.31
CA ASP A 444 22.41 -2.38 -24.78
C ASP A 444 23.22 -1.85 -23.60
N HIS A 445 23.61 -2.74 -22.69
CA HIS A 445 24.39 -2.46 -21.48
C HIS A 445 25.28 -3.68 -21.16
N PRO A 446 26.14 -3.65 -20.13
CA PRO A 446 27.09 -4.75 -19.87
C PRO A 446 26.48 -6.15 -19.68
N GLY A 447 25.18 -6.23 -19.37
CA GLY A 447 24.43 -7.48 -19.27
C GLY A 447 23.89 -8.03 -20.60
N THR A 448 23.89 -7.26 -21.69
CA THR A 448 23.30 -7.70 -22.97
C THR A 448 24.30 -8.34 -23.92
N GLY A 449 25.61 -8.22 -23.64
CA GLY A 449 26.67 -8.81 -24.46
C GLY A 449 26.85 -8.15 -25.82
N ARG A 450 26.51 -6.87 -25.96
CA ARG A 450 26.66 -6.11 -27.20
C ARG A 450 27.25 -4.72 -26.96
N THR A 451 28.14 -4.28 -27.86
CA THR A 451 28.62 -2.90 -27.87
C THR A 451 27.60 -1.98 -28.55
N ILE A 452 27.80 -0.66 -28.44
CA ILE A 452 26.96 0.33 -29.17
C ILE A 452 26.99 0.16 -30.70
N LYS A 453 28.01 -0.52 -31.25
CA LYS A 453 28.09 -0.87 -32.68
C LYS A 453 27.33 -2.15 -33.04
N GLY A 454 26.73 -2.82 -32.06
CA GLY A 454 26.10 -4.14 -32.23
C GLY A 454 27.09 -5.30 -32.31
N GLU A 455 28.38 -5.06 -32.02
CA GLU A 455 29.41 -6.10 -32.00
C GLU A 455 29.23 -6.97 -30.74
N PRO A 456 29.48 -8.29 -30.81
CA PRO A 456 29.48 -9.15 -29.63
C PRO A 456 30.47 -8.65 -28.57
N ALA A 457 30.01 -8.58 -27.33
CA ALA A 457 30.80 -8.22 -26.16
C ALA A 457 30.63 -9.30 -25.06
N ARG A 458 31.52 -9.28 -24.07
CA ARG A 458 31.40 -10.18 -22.92
C ARG A 458 30.19 -9.80 -22.08
N VAL A 459 29.31 -10.76 -21.81
CA VAL A 459 28.20 -10.61 -20.87
C VAL A 459 28.75 -10.65 -19.44
N ILE A 460 28.37 -9.66 -18.64
CA ILE A 460 28.57 -9.70 -17.18
C ILE A 460 27.32 -10.32 -16.58
N GLU A 461 27.43 -11.53 -16.03
CA GLU A 461 26.29 -12.21 -15.40
C GLU A 461 26.06 -11.70 -13.98
N LEU A 462 24.86 -11.19 -13.68
CA LEU A 462 24.49 -10.62 -12.38
C LEU A 462 24.71 -11.59 -11.22
N GLU A 463 24.36 -12.87 -11.40
CA GLU A 463 24.51 -13.89 -10.35
C GLU A 463 25.98 -14.13 -10.00
N SER A 464 26.83 -14.26 -11.03
CA SER A 464 28.27 -14.44 -10.87
C SER A 464 28.91 -13.21 -10.26
N LEU A 465 28.47 -12.01 -10.65
CA LEU A 465 28.95 -10.75 -10.10
C LEU A 465 28.60 -10.63 -8.62
N ALA A 466 27.34 -10.85 -8.23
CA ALA A 466 26.90 -10.77 -6.84
C ALA A 466 27.61 -11.79 -5.94
N LYS A 467 27.75 -13.04 -6.39
CA LYS A 467 28.53 -14.07 -5.68
C LYS A 467 30.01 -13.71 -5.58
N GLY A 468 30.59 -13.16 -6.65
CA GLY A 468 31.98 -12.72 -6.70
C GLY A 468 32.30 -11.58 -5.74
N LEU A 469 31.32 -10.73 -5.42
CA LEU A 469 31.44 -9.69 -4.39
C LEU A 469 31.33 -10.22 -2.95
N GLY A 470 30.90 -11.48 -2.77
CA GLY A 470 30.81 -12.13 -1.46
C GLY A 470 29.38 -12.39 -0.96
N ILE A 471 28.33 -12.07 -1.75
CA ILE A 471 26.95 -12.36 -1.38
C ILE A 471 26.71 -13.87 -1.38
N GLN A 472 26.35 -14.43 -0.22
CA GLN A 472 26.12 -15.87 -0.06
C GLN A 472 24.76 -16.29 -0.60
N HIS A 473 23.73 -15.47 -0.38
CA HIS A 473 22.37 -15.76 -0.79
C HIS A 473 22.00 -15.00 -2.07
N VAL A 474 22.16 -15.68 -3.22
CA VAL A 474 21.73 -15.18 -4.53
C VAL A 474 20.75 -16.17 -5.16
N GLN A 475 19.53 -15.71 -5.49
CA GLN A 475 18.50 -16.53 -6.13
C GLN A 475 17.98 -15.89 -7.42
N ARG A 476 17.75 -16.70 -8.45
CA ARG A 476 17.08 -16.27 -9.68
C ARG A 476 15.62 -16.74 -9.66
N VAL A 477 14.70 -15.88 -10.05
CA VAL A 477 13.26 -16.16 -10.08
C VAL A 477 12.62 -15.69 -11.38
N ASP A 478 11.67 -16.48 -11.89
CA ASP A 478 10.84 -16.08 -13.03
C ASP A 478 9.72 -15.16 -12.50
N PRO A 479 9.67 -13.87 -12.91
CA PRO A 479 8.65 -12.93 -12.46
C PRO A 479 7.24 -13.26 -12.99
N TYR A 480 7.10 -14.22 -13.90
CA TYR A 480 5.81 -14.75 -14.33
C TYR A 480 5.27 -15.86 -13.42
N ASP A 481 6.06 -16.40 -12.49
CA ASP A 481 5.59 -17.33 -11.44
C ASP A 481 5.41 -16.55 -10.12
N LEU A 482 4.18 -16.08 -9.88
CA LEU A 482 3.88 -15.19 -8.75
C LEU A 482 4.09 -15.88 -7.39
N LEU A 483 3.76 -17.17 -7.29
CA LEU A 483 3.89 -17.91 -6.03
C LEU A 483 5.36 -18.16 -5.69
N ARG A 484 6.17 -18.54 -6.68
CA ARG A 484 7.61 -18.72 -6.48
C ARG A 484 8.30 -17.39 -6.19
N ALA A 485 7.97 -16.33 -6.91
CA ALA A 485 8.47 -14.98 -6.63
C ALA A 485 8.11 -14.53 -5.20
N TRP A 486 6.87 -14.77 -4.76
CA TRP A 486 6.43 -14.49 -3.41
C TRP A 486 7.25 -15.26 -2.36
N ARG A 487 7.44 -16.57 -2.53
CA ARG A 487 8.23 -17.39 -1.60
C ARG A 487 9.68 -16.92 -1.52
N THR A 488 10.33 -16.70 -2.67
CA THR A 488 11.73 -16.29 -2.71
C THR A 488 11.96 -14.94 -2.03
N VAL A 489 11.05 -13.97 -2.21
CA VAL A 489 11.15 -12.66 -1.54
C VAL A 489 10.88 -12.79 -0.04
N ASP A 490 9.84 -13.53 0.34
CA ASP A 490 9.47 -13.74 1.74
C ASP A 490 10.57 -14.48 2.52
N GLU A 491 11.14 -15.54 1.96
CA GLU A 491 12.27 -16.26 2.55
C GLU A 491 13.47 -15.34 2.76
N ALA A 492 13.80 -14.51 1.77
CA ALA A 492 14.91 -13.56 1.86
C ALA A 492 14.69 -12.50 2.95
N LEU A 493 13.46 -12.00 3.12
CA LEU A 493 13.10 -11.02 4.15
C LEU A 493 13.27 -11.54 5.59
N HIS A 494 13.23 -12.86 5.77
CA HIS A 494 13.45 -13.51 7.06
C HIS A 494 14.92 -13.87 7.33
N ARG A 495 15.84 -13.60 6.38
CA ARG A 495 17.27 -13.82 6.58
C ARG A 495 17.91 -12.64 7.30
N ARG A 496 18.95 -12.93 8.10
CA ARG A 496 19.77 -11.92 8.80
C ARG A 496 21.10 -11.67 8.09
N GLU A 497 21.09 -11.72 6.76
CA GLU A 497 22.24 -11.51 5.89
C GLU A 497 21.79 -10.84 4.57
N PRO A 498 22.67 -10.10 3.88
CA PRO A 498 22.31 -9.48 2.61
C PRO A 498 21.96 -10.54 1.55
N SER A 499 20.84 -10.33 0.87
CA SER A 499 20.29 -11.24 -0.13
C SER A 499 20.09 -10.55 -1.47
N VAL A 500 20.43 -11.22 -2.57
CA VAL A 500 20.17 -10.73 -3.93
C VAL A 500 19.21 -11.67 -4.65
N ILE A 501 18.10 -11.14 -5.13
CA ILE A 501 17.13 -11.84 -5.97
C ILE A 501 17.20 -11.24 -7.36
N ILE A 502 17.38 -12.08 -8.38
CA ILE A 502 17.40 -11.68 -9.79
C ILE A 502 16.08 -12.13 -10.40
N ALA A 503 15.17 -11.17 -10.62
CA ALA A 503 13.93 -11.41 -11.34
C ALA A 503 14.22 -11.30 -12.85
N ASP A 504 14.29 -12.44 -13.53
CA ASP A 504 14.88 -12.55 -14.88
C ASP A 504 13.79 -12.83 -15.93
N ALA A 505 13.54 -11.85 -16.80
CA ALA A 505 12.70 -12.04 -17.99
C ALA A 505 12.89 -10.90 -18.99
N PRO A 506 12.94 -11.16 -20.32
CA PRO A 506 13.17 -10.09 -21.29
C PRO A 506 12.04 -9.06 -21.33
N CYS A 507 12.40 -7.81 -21.67
CA CYS A 507 11.42 -6.76 -21.94
C CYS A 507 10.47 -7.16 -23.08
N VAL A 508 9.16 -7.13 -22.81
CA VAL A 508 8.09 -7.52 -23.76
C VAL A 508 8.02 -6.67 -25.04
N LEU A 509 8.65 -5.49 -25.04
CA LEU A 509 8.75 -4.64 -26.22
C LEU A 509 9.97 -4.99 -27.10
N LYS A 510 11.01 -5.60 -26.51
CA LYS A 510 12.21 -6.07 -27.21
C LYS A 510 12.00 -7.48 -27.74
N GLU A 511 11.48 -8.37 -26.91
CA GLU A 511 11.12 -9.74 -27.28
C GLU A 511 9.61 -9.93 -27.19
N LYS A 512 8.95 -10.09 -28.35
CA LYS A 512 7.52 -10.40 -28.42
C LYS A 512 7.27 -11.86 -28.07
N ARG A 513 7.43 -12.19 -26.78
CA ARG A 513 7.15 -13.51 -26.23
C ARG A 513 5.65 -13.68 -25.99
N ARG A 514 5.10 -14.79 -26.47
CA ARG A 514 3.72 -15.23 -26.18
C ARG A 514 3.79 -16.49 -25.34
N PHE A 515 3.27 -16.43 -24.12
CA PHE A 515 3.41 -17.52 -23.13
C PHE A 515 2.38 -18.63 -23.30
N GLY A 516 1.40 -18.44 -24.20
CA GLY A 516 0.36 -19.42 -24.51
C GLY A 516 -0.81 -18.82 -25.28
N GLU A 517 -1.96 -19.46 -25.18
CA GLU A 517 -3.21 -18.94 -25.73
C GLU A 517 -3.76 -17.80 -24.87
N ILE A 518 -4.33 -16.79 -25.54
CA ILE A 518 -4.98 -15.69 -24.81
C ILE A 518 -6.27 -16.23 -24.23
N VAL A 519 -6.36 -16.24 -22.91
CA VAL A 519 -7.58 -16.63 -22.21
C VAL A 519 -8.69 -15.60 -22.37
N SER A 520 -9.92 -16.08 -22.26
CA SER A 520 -11.13 -15.27 -22.17
C SER A 520 -11.83 -15.54 -20.85
N VAL A 521 -12.48 -14.51 -20.31
CA VAL A 521 -13.24 -14.62 -19.06
C VAL A 521 -14.51 -15.41 -19.33
N ASP A 522 -14.71 -16.52 -18.62
CA ASP A 522 -15.97 -17.25 -18.62
C ASP A 522 -17.02 -16.45 -17.82
N LYS A 523 -17.95 -15.80 -18.53
CA LYS A 523 -18.99 -14.95 -17.94
C LYS A 523 -19.92 -15.70 -16.97
N LYS A 524 -20.00 -17.03 -17.05
CA LYS A 524 -20.83 -17.84 -16.14
C LYS A 524 -20.11 -18.18 -14.84
N LYS A 525 -18.79 -18.30 -14.87
CA LYS A 525 -17.95 -18.62 -13.70
C LYS A 525 -17.39 -17.39 -13.01
N CYS A 526 -17.17 -16.30 -13.75
CA CYS A 526 -16.60 -15.08 -13.21
C CYS A 526 -17.51 -14.48 -12.14
N THR A 527 -17.01 -14.42 -10.90
CA THR A 527 -17.71 -13.75 -9.79
C THR A 527 -17.48 -12.24 -9.78
N GLU A 528 -16.68 -11.74 -10.73
CA GLU A 528 -16.37 -10.31 -10.92
C GLU A 528 -15.90 -9.68 -9.60
N CYS A 529 -14.96 -10.38 -8.97
CA CYS A 529 -14.32 -10.03 -7.70
C CYS A 529 -13.26 -8.93 -7.85
N PHE A 530 -12.88 -8.60 -9.09
CA PHE A 530 -11.89 -7.61 -9.51
C PHE A 530 -10.45 -7.83 -9.01
N ALA A 531 -10.13 -8.98 -8.41
CA ALA A 531 -8.78 -9.29 -7.94
C ALA A 531 -7.73 -9.16 -9.06
N CYS A 532 -8.06 -9.58 -10.28
CA CYS A 532 -7.18 -9.47 -11.43
C CYS A 532 -6.91 -8.01 -11.87
N THR A 533 -7.73 -7.03 -11.47
CA THR A 533 -7.49 -5.61 -11.77
C THR A 533 -6.38 -5.01 -10.90
N GLU A 534 -6.08 -5.61 -9.75
CA GLU A 534 -4.99 -5.18 -8.87
C GLU A 534 -3.61 -5.32 -9.53
N LEU A 535 -3.51 -6.15 -10.57
CA LEU A 535 -2.33 -6.27 -11.42
C LEU A 535 -2.04 -4.99 -12.24
N GLY A 536 -3.01 -4.08 -12.40
CA GLY A 536 -2.84 -2.85 -13.20
C GLY A 536 -2.60 -3.13 -14.69
N CYS A 537 -3.25 -4.16 -15.23
CA CYS A 537 -3.05 -4.55 -16.63
C CYS A 537 -3.85 -3.71 -17.61
N PRO A 538 -3.21 -3.01 -18.58
CA PRO A 538 -3.96 -2.30 -19.61
C PRO A 538 -4.71 -3.25 -20.55
N ALA A 539 -4.38 -4.55 -20.56
CA ALA A 539 -5.14 -5.56 -21.30
C ALA A 539 -6.33 -6.14 -20.52
N ILE A 540 -6.53 -5.77 -19.25
CA ILE A 540 -7.72 -6.11 -18.47
C ILE A 540 -8.61 -4.87 -18.46
N GLU A 541 -9.70 -4.94 -19.21
CA GLU A 541 -10.64 -3.83 -19.33
C GLU A 541 -11.90 -4.13 -18.52
N VAL A 542 -12.46 -3.09 -17.92
CA VAL A 542 -13.78 -3.15 -17.32
C VAL A 542 -14.75 -2.47 -18.27
N ARG A 543 -15.56 -3.27 -18.98
CA ARG A 543 -16.60 -2.78 -19.91
C ARG A 543 -17.97 -3.13 -19.35
N ASP A 544 -18.79 -2.11 -19.12
CA ASP A 544 -20.14 -2.27 -18.56
C ASP A 544 -20.17 -3.08 -17.24
N GLY A 545 -19.09 -3.01 -16.45
CA GLY A 545 -18.93 -3.73 -15.18
C GLY A 545 -18.34 -5.14 -15.31
N HIS A 546 -18.24 -5.68 -16.52
CA HIS A 546 -17.67 -7.00 -16.79
C HIS A 546 -16.17 -6.91 -17.08
N ILE A 547 -15.43 -7.91 -16.61
CA ILE A 547 -14.01 -8.05 -16.94
C ILE A 547 -13.89 -8.65 -18.33
N GLU A 548 -13.18 -7.95 -19.20
CA GLU A 548 -12.83 -8.42 -20.53
C GLU A 548 -11.31 -8.34 -20.75
N ILE A 549 -10.77 -9.35 -21.42
CA ILE A 549 -9.35 -9.36 -21.81
C ILE A 549 -9.26 -8.76 -23.21
N ASN A 550 -8.58 -7.61 -23.34
CA ASN A 550 -8.26 -7.02 -24.63
C ASN A 550 -7.24 -7.91 -25.35
N LYS A 551 -7.72 -8.67 -26.33
CA LYS A 551 -6.93 -9.63 -27.10
C LYS A 551 -5.84 -8.97 -27.97
N LEU A 552 -5.96 -7.68 -28.27
CA LEU A 552 -4.94 -6.93 -29.04
C LEU A 552 -3.74 -6.55 -28.18
N LEU A 553 -3.97 -6.27 -26.90
CA LEU A 553 -2.92 -5.88 -25.95
C LEU A 553 -2.34 -7.08 -25.18
N CYS A 554 -3.12 -8.15 -24.98
CA CYS A 554 -2.74 -9.28 -24.15
C CYS A 554 -1.66 -10.16 -24.82
N ILE A 555 -0.63 -10.52 -24.05
CA ILE A 555 0.45 -11.43 -24.47
C ILE A 555 0.36 -12.84 -23.84
N ALA A 556 -0.75 -13.13 -23.16
CA ALA A 556 -1.01 -14.39 -22.46
C ALA A 556 -0.01 -14.72 -21.32
N CYS A 557 0.50 -13.72 -20.58
CA CYS A 557 1.52 -13.88 -19.53
C CYS A 557 1.06 -14.62 -18.25
N THR A 558 -0.15 -15.17 -18.23
CA THR A 558 -0.79 -15.98 -17.16
C THR A 558 -0.92 -15.36 -15.76
N HIS A 559 -0.35 -14.18 -15.47
CA HIS A 559 -0.52 -13.48 -14.17
C HIS A 559 -1.99 -13.37 -13.74
N CYS A 560 -2.88 -13.01 -14.67
CA CYS A 560 -4.30 -12.88 -14.37
C CYS A 560 -4.97 -14.22 -14.04
N GLN A 561 -4.48 -15.35 -14.56
CA GLN A 561 -4.97 -16.69 -14.22
C GLN A 561 -4.50 -17.08 -12.82
N GLN A 562 -3.25 -16.77 -12.47
CA GLN A 562 -2.70 -17.07 -11.14
C GLN A 562 -3.39 -16.27 -10.02
N VAL A 563 -3.87 -15.07 -10.32
CA VAL A 563 -4.67 -14.24 -9.38
C VAL A 563 -6.17 -14.57 -9.44
N CYS A 564 -6.65 -15.21 -10.51
CA CYS A 564 -8.05 -15.57 -10.67
C CYS A 564 -8.36 -16.81 -9.83
N ALA A 565 -8.84 -16.60 -8.61
CA ALA A 565 -9.26 -17.67 -7.73
C ALA A 565 -10.68 -18.17 -8.09
N ASP A 566 -10.88 -19.49 -8.10
CA ASP A 566 -12.20 -20.14 -8.15
C ASP A 566 -12.99 -20.01 -6.82
N CYS A 567 -12.48 -19.21 -5.88
CA CYS A 567 -13.13 -18.88 -4.62
C CYS A 567 -14.17 -17.77 -4.82
N ASN A 568 -15.41 -18.01 -4.37
CA ASN A 568 -16.49 -17.01 -4.41
C ASN A 568 -16.17 -15.71 -3.65
N ALA A 569 -15.35 -15.78 -2.58
CA ALA A 569 -14.86 -14.62 -1.85
C ALA A 569 -13.58 -14.00 -2.45
N GLY A 570 -12.92 -14.71 -3.39
CA GLY A 570 -11.65 -14.30 -4.01
C GLY A 570 -10.44 -14.49 -3.10
N ILE A 571 -10.40 -15.54 -2.28
CA ILE A 571 -9.25 -15.91 -1.42
C ILE A 571 -8.12 -16.46 -2.31
N ASP A 572 -6.87 -16.05 -2.03
CA ASP A 572 -5.66 -16.65 -2.61
C ASP A 572 -5.35 -17.97 -1.91
N ILE A 573 -6.07 -19.03 -2.31
CA ILE A 573 -5.96 -20.36 -1.72
C ILE A 573 -4.52 -20.91 -1.81
N PRO A 574 -3.81 -20.83 -2.95
CA PRO A 574 -2.43 -21.31 -3.04
C PRO A 574 -1.48 -20.66 -2.02
N GLN A 575 -1.56 -19.34 -1.84
CA GLN A 575 -0.73 -18.63 -0.86
C GLN A 575 -1.08 -19.03 0.58
N VAL A 576 -2.38 -19.18 0.90
CA VAL A 576 -2.84 -19.64 2.22
C VAL A 576 -2.33 -21.04 2.53
N LEU A 577 -2.45 -21.97 1.57
CA LEU A 577 -1.99 -23.36 1.74
C LEU A 577 -0.48 -23.43 1.98
N GLU A 578 0.30 -22.61 1.30
CA GLU A 578 1.75 -22.54 1.50
C GLU A 578 2.11 -22.01 2.89
N LEU A 579 1.47 -20.92 3.34
CA LEU A 579 1.72 -20.37 4.67
C LEU A 579 1.33 -21.37 5.77
N VAL A 580 0.24 -22.11 5.60
CA VAL A 580 -0.16 -23.20 6.50
C VAL A 580 0.86 -24.34 6.49
N HIS A 581 1.39 -24.70 5.32
CA HIS A 581 2.44 -25.70 5.18
C HIS A 581 3.71 -25.31 5.97
N GLN A 582 4.08 -24.03 5.92
CA GLN A 582 5.19 -23.45 6.69
C GLN A 582 4.86 -23.23 8.18
N LYS A 583 3.66 -23.62 8.64
CA LYS A 583 3.12 -23.39 10.00
C LYS A 583 3.01 -21.91 10.40
N ARG A 584 2.94 -21.01 9.42
CA ARG A 584 2.76 -19.57 9.60
C ARG A 584 1.28 -19.21 9.62
N TYR A 585 0.55 -19.75 10.60
CA TYR A 585 -0.90 -19.64 10.68
C TYR A 585 -1.39 -18.19 10.80
N ALA A 586 -0.63 -17.36 11.51
CA ALA A 586 -0.88 -15.92 11.62
C ALA A 586 -0.88 -15.22 10.25
N ASP A 587 0.13 -15.49 9.43
CA ASP A 587 0.25 -14.89 8.09
C ASP A 587 -0.78 -15.46 7.13
N ALA A 588 -1.04 -16.78 7.20
CA ALA A 588 -2.09 -17.43 6.43
C ALA A 588 -3.46 -16.80 6.69
N LEU A 589 -3.78 -16.54 7.96
CA LEU A 589 -5.00 -15.85 8.36
C LEU A 589 -5.05 -14.42 7.81
N ARG A 590 -3.95 -13.65 7.87
CA ARG A 590 -3.89 -12.29 7.30
C ARG A 590 -4.15 -12.29 5.80
N VAL A 591 -3.57 -13.24 5.05
CA VAL A 591 -3.82 -13.39 3.60
C VAL A 591 -5.28 -13.72 3.34
N LEU A 592 -5.83 -14.69 4.07
CA LEU A 592 -7.23 -15.09 3.94
C LEU A 592 -8.18 -13.89 4.19
N MET A 593 -7.92 -13.14 5.26
CA MET A 593 -8.72 -11.98 5.67
C MET A 593 -8.59 -10.75 4.77
N ARG A 594 -7.73 -10.78 3.74
CA ARG A 594 -7.79 -9.79 2.63
C ARG A 594 -9.09 -9.92 1.85
N SER A 595 -9.61 -11.14 1.72
CA SER A 595 -10.76 -11.45 0.86
C SER A 595 -11.99 -11.91 1.60
N ASN A 596 -11.82 -12.47 2.80
CA ASN A 596 -12.93 -12.93 3.62
C ASN A 596 -12.80 -12.46 5.08
N PRO A 597 -13.64 -11.53 5.57
CA PRO A 597 -13.61 -11.07 6.96
C PRO A 597 -14.18 -12.06 7.97
N PHE A 598 -14.83 -13.15 7.51
CA PHE A 598 -15.46 -14.16 8.36
C PHE A 598 -14.94 -15.59 8.04
N PRO A 599 -13.64 -15.89 8.21
CA PRO A 599 -13.08 -17.22 7.98
C PRO A 599 -13.76 -18.33 8.79
N ALA A 600 -14.05 -18.08 10.07
CA ALA A 600 -14.59 -19.12 10.95
C ALA A 600 -16.03 -19.49 10.56
N VAL A 601 -16.81 -18.51 10.08
CA VAL A 601 -18.13 -18.73 9.48
C VAL A 601 -17.98 -19.44 8.13
N ALA A 602 -17.16 -18.92 7.21
CA ALA A 602 -17.06 -19.44 5.86
C ALA A 602 -16.58 -20.90 5.83
N GLY A 603 -15.57 -21.26 6.63
CA GLY A 603 -15.09 -22.64 6.76
C GLY A 603 -16.11 -23.64 7.32
N ARG A 604 -17.29 -23.17 7.76
CA ARG A 604 -18.39 -24.01 8.24
C ARG A 604 -19.58 -24.06 7.28
N VAL A 605 -19.88 -22.97 6.58
CA VAL A 605 -21.15 -22.82 5.84
C VAL A 605 -21.00 -22.62 4.34
N CYS A 606 -19.77 -22.44 3.84
CA CYS A 606 -19.51 -22.31 2.41
C CYS A 606 -19.62 -23.68 1.72
N PRO A 607 -20.08 -23.75 0.46
CA PRO A 607 -20.05 -24.98 -0.34
C PRO A 607 -18.65 -25.40 -0.81
N HIS A 608 -17.60 -24.61 -0.54
CA HIS A 608 -16.20 -24.84 -0.94
C HIS A 608 -15.99 -25.45 -2.34
N PRO A 609 -16.50 -24.81 -3.41
CA PRO A 609 -16.29 -25.29 -4.78
C PRO A 609 -14.80 -25.42 -5.15
N CYS A 610 -13.93 -24.66 -4.45
CA CYS A 610 -12.49 -24.73 -4.58
C CYS A 610 -11.87 -26.09 -4.22
N ASP A 611 -12.52 -26.91 -3.37
CA ASP A 611 -12.00 -28.24 -3.02
C ASP A 611 -11.94 -29.14 -4.27
N HIS A 612 -12.91 -29.03 -5.19
CA HIS A 612 -12.93 -29.85 -6.40
C HIS A 612 -11.78 -29.53 -7.36
N GLU A 613 -11.52 -28.24 -7.60
CA GLU A 613 -10.47 -27.79 -8.53
C GLU A 613 -9.07 -28.10 -7.99
N VAL A 614 -8.80 -27.80 -6.71
CA VAL A 614 -7.50 -28.10 -6.09
C VAL A 614 -7.16 -29.58 -6.12
N ASN A 615 -8.16 -30.45 -5.88
CA ASN A 615 -7.97 -31.90 -5.94
C ASN A 615 -7.91 -32.43 -7.39
N ALA A 616 -8.51 -31.73 -8.37
CA ALA A 616 -8.40 -32.08 -9.80
C ALA A 616 -7.04 -31.71 -10.41
N LEU A 617 -6.35 -30.70 -9.85
CA LEU A 617 -5.06 -30.21 -10.33
C LEU A 617 -3.84 -31.05 -9.87
N GLY A 618 -4.03 -32.08 -9.04
CA GLY A 618 -2.94 -32.99 -8.64
C GLY A 618 -1.82 -32.33 -7.83
N TRP A 619 -2.16 -31.33 -6.98
CA TRP A 619 -1.21 -30.72 -6.04
C TRP A 619 -0.40 -31.80 -5.31
N PRO A 620 0.93 -31.68 -5.11
CA PRO A 620 1.82 -32.80 -4.81
C PRO A 620 1.54 -33.45 -3.44
N GLN A 621 0.54 -34.32 -3.41
CA GLN A 621 0.09 -35.06 -2.23
C GLN A 621 1.08 -36.18 -1.85
N GLU A 622 1.87 -36.66 -2.81
CA GLU A 622 2.72 -37.84 -2.63
C GLU A 622 3.98 -37.58 -1.80
N LYS A 623 4.56 -36.37 -1.83
CA LYS A 623 5.83 -36.11 -1.12
C LYS A 623 5.67 -35.85 0.38
N LEU A 624 4.63 -35.11 0.77
CA LEU A 624 4.48 -34.65 2.16
C LEU A 624 4.07 -35.77 3.14
N TYR A 625 3.24 -36.70 2.68
CA TYR A 625 2.76 -37.82 3.51
C TYR A 625 3.80 -38.94 3.62
N ALA A 626 4.51 -39.23 2.51
CA ALA A 626 5.52 -40.28 2.46
C ALA A 626 6.76 -39.97 3.32
N GLU A 627 7.15 -38.70 3.44
CA GLU A 627 8.33 -38.30 4.21
C GLU A 627 8.09 -38.29 5.73
N ARG A 628 6.84 -38.11 6.18
CA ARG A 628 6.53 -37.89 7.60
C ARG A 628 5.93 -39.09 8.31
N TYR A 629 5.23 -39.97 7.59
CA TYR A 629 4.57 -41.15 8.17
C TYR A 629 4.62 -42.36 7.22
N PRO A 630 5.80 -42.96 7.00
CA PRO A 630 5.98 -44.05 6.04
C PRO A 630 5.15 -45.29 6.35
N ASP A 631 4.84 -45.53 7.63
CA ASP A 631 4.05 -46.69 8.07
C ASP A 631 2.54 -46.49 7.84
N LEU A 632 2.02 -45.26 7.95
CA LEU A 632 0.61 -44.92 7.68
C LEU A 632 0.33 -44.80 6.18
N ALA A 633 1.35 -44.48 5.37
CA ALA A 633 1.23 -44.40 3.91
C ALA A 633 0.76 -45.74 3.28
N LYS A 634 1.02 -46.88 3.92
CA LYS A 634 0.55 -48.20 3.47
C LYS A 634 -0.87 -48.53 3.92
N GLU A 635 -1.32 -48.01 5.06
CA GLU A 635 -2.66 -48.27 5.60
C GLU A 635 -3.74 -47.41 4.92
N PHE A 636 -3.39 -46.20 4.45
CA PHE A 636 -4.28 -45.31 3.70
C PHE A 636 -4.12 -45.40 2.18
N ALA A 637 -3.22 -46.26 1.69
CA ALA A 637 -3.14 -46.65 0.28
C ALA A 637 -4.25 -47.64 -0.08
N THR A 638 -5.51 -47.30 0.19
CA THR A 638 -6.64 -48.04 -0.35
C THR A 638 -6.88 -47.56 -1.79
N PRO A 639 -6.85 -48.42 -2.80
CA PRO A 639 -7.24 -48.03 -4.16
C PRO A 639 -8.72 -47.65 -4.15
N GLY A 640 -9.02 -46.34 -4.17
CA GLY A 640 -10.39 -45.85 -4.33
C GLY A 640 -10.76 -44.54 -3.63
N TYR A 641 -9.96 -44.02 -2.69
CA TYR A 641 -10.19 -42.71 -2.08
C TYR A 641 -8.86 -41.97 -1.89
N PRO A 642 -8.46 -41.05 -2.78
CA PRO A 642 -7.33 -40.18 -2.49
C PRO A 642 -7.70 -39.30 -1.30
N ALA A 643 -6.78 -39.13 -0.34
CA ALA A 643 -6.94 -38.15 0.73
C ALA A 643 -7.10 -36.77 0.08
N LYS A 644 -8.34 -36.25 0.05
CA LYS A 644 -8.64 -34.95 -0.55
C LYS A 644 -8.11 -33.85 0.36
N LEU A 645 -7.39 -32.88 -0.21
CA LEU A 645 -7.09 -31.65 0.51
C LEU A 645 -8.41 -30.90 0.73
N SER A 646 -8.74 -30.62 1.98
CA SER A 646 -9.94 -29.84 2.33
C SER A 646 -9.54 -28.39 2.61
N VAL A 647 -9.81 -27.49 1.66
CA VAL A 647 -9.64 -26.04 1.87
C VAL A 647 -10.63 -25.58 2.94
N ARG A 648 -11.82 -26.19 2.99
CA ARG A 648 -12.81 -25.98 4.05
C ARG A 648 -12.21 -26.15 5.45
N ASP A 649 -11.63 -27.31 5.73
CA ASP A 649 -11.17 -27.62 7.08
C ASP A 649 -9.96 -26.76 7.47
N ILE A 650 -9.14 -26.35 6.48
CA ILE A 650 -8.05 -25.39 6.68
C ILE A 650 -8.59 -23.97 6.96
N GLU A 651 -9.56 -23.49 6.19
CA GLU A 651 -10.22 -22.19 6.43
C GLU A 651 -10.91 -22.17 7.80
N ARG A 652 -11.58 -23.27 8.17
CA ARG A 652 -12.18 -23.44 9.50
C ARG A 652 -11.13 -23.37 10.60
N PHE A 653 -10.04 -24.13 10.47
CA PHE A 653 -8.93 -24.13 11.43
C PHE A 653 -8.33 -22.73 11.58
N LEU A 654 -8.04 -22.04 10.46
CA LEU A 654 -7.49 -20.68 10.49
C LEU A 654 -8.47 -19.69 11.12
N GLY A 655 -9.77 -19.82 10.85
CA GLY A 655 -10.82 -19.02 11.47
C GLY A 655 -10.87 -19.20 12.99
N ASP A 656 -10.83 -20.45 13.45
CA ASP A 656 -10.82 -20.78 14.88
C ASP A 656 -9.52 -20.29 15.55
N TYR A 657 -8.37 -20.49 14.90
CA TYR A 657 -7.08 -19.95 15.32
C TYR A 657 -7.12 -18.42 15.46
N GLY A 658 -7.73 -17.74 14.49
CA GLY A 658 -7.91 -16.29 14.49
C GLY A 658 -8.82 -15.77 15.60
N ILE A 659 -9.86 -16.52 15.96
CA ILE A 659 -10.71 -16.20 17.11
C ILE A 659 -9.91 -16.24 18.42
N GLU A 660 -9.00 -17.20 18.55
CA GLU A 660 -8.22 -17.40 19.78
C GLU A 660 -6.99 -16.47 19.89
N HIS A 661 -6.33 -16.16 18.77
CA HIS A 661 -5.00 -15.55 18.77
C HIS A 661 -4.96 -14.12 18.20
N PHE A 662 -6.02 -13.65 17.53
CA PHE A 662 -6.03 -12.34 16.86
C PHE A 662 -7.08 -11.40 17.48
N SER A 663 -6.63 -10.20 17.83
CA SER A 663 -7.56 -9.11 18.20
C SER A 663 -8.05 -8.37 16.95
N GLY A 664 -9.28 -7.87 16.98
CA GLY A 664 -9.79 -7.02 15.88
C GLY A 664 -9.08 -5.68 15.74
N ALA A 665 -8.37 -5.22 16.78
CA ALA A 665 -7.60 -3.98 16.75
C ALA A 665 -6.46 -4.02 15.73
N GLU A 666 -5.91 -5.20 15.41
CA GLU A 666 -4.85 -5.35 14.39
C GLU A 666 -5.32 -4.97 12.98
N PHE A 667 -6.63 -5.06 12.72
CA PHE A 667 -7.23 -4.70 11.44
C PHE A 667 -7.86 -3.30 11.46
N ALA A 668 -7.76 -2.57 12.56
CA ALA A 668 -8.23 -1.19 12.64
C ALA A 668 -7.44 -0.29 11.65
N PRO A 669 -8.06 0.75 11.08
CA PRO A 669 -7.35 1.63 10.16
C PRO A 669 -6.25 2.41 10.88
N HIS A 670 -5.15 2.65 10.17
CA HIS A 670 -4.06 3.49 10.67
C HIS A 670 -4.44 4.97 10.75
N ASP A 671 -5.27 5.46 9.83
CA ASP A 671 -5.71 6.85 9.77
C ASP A 671 -7.25 6.93 9.74
N GLU A 672 -7.80 7.90 10.47
CA GLU A 672 -9.23 8.19 10.45
C GLU A 672 -9.60 9.17 9.33
N ARG A 673 -10.72 8.91 8.69
CA ARG A 673 -11.35 9.79 7.72
C ARG A 673 -12.59 10.45 8.32
N PRO A 674 -12.84 11.75 8.03
CA PRO A 674 -13.99 12.45 8.57
C PRO A 674 -15.32 11.98 7.98
N GLU A 675 -15.32 11.40 6.78
CA GLU A 675 -16.54 10.97 6.10
C GLU A 675 -17.25 9.83 6.83
N LYS A 676 -18.59 9.94 6.91
CA LYS A 676 -19.47 9.01 7.62
C LYS A 676 -20.29 8.16 6.66
N ILE A 677 -20.40 6.86 6.92
CA ILE A 677 -21.14 5.92 6.08
C ILE A 677 -22.14 5.14 6.92
N ALA A 678 -23.40 5.09 6.47
CA ALA A 678 -24.44 4.25 7.06
C ALA A 678 -24.61 2.96 6.24
N ILE A 679 -24.76 1.83 6.92
CA ILE A 679 -25.07 0.53 6.32
C ILE A 679 -26.37 0.01 6.92
N ILE A 680 -27.35 -0.30 6.10
CA ILE A 680 -28.67 -0.79 6.53
C ILE A 680 -28.68 -2.31 6.39
N GLY A 681 -28.66 -3.01 7.52
CA GLY A 681 -28.62 -4.47 7.62
C GLY A 681 -27.24 -5.02 7.99
N SER A 682 -27.20 -5.92 8.98
CA SER A 682 -25.98 -6.56 9.49
C SER A 682 -25.79 -7.99 8.99
N GLY A 683 -26.30 -8.30 7.79
CA GLY A 683 -26.01 -9.58 7.12
C GLY A 683 -24.55 -9.67 6.65
N PRO A 684 -24.15 -10.81 6.05
CA PRO A 684 -22.77 -11.02 5.59
C PRO A 684 -22.27 -9.92 4.64
N ALA A 685 -23.13 -9.43 3.74
CA ALA A 685 -22.77 -8.36 2.81
C ALA A 685 -22.57 -7.00 3.51
N GLY A 686 -23.46 -6.65 4.45
CA GLY A 686 -23.38 -5.39 5.20
C GLY A 686 -22.17 -5.34 6.13
N LEU A 687 -21.94 -6.42 6.89
CA LEU A 687 -20.77 -6.52 7.76
C LEU A 687 -19.45 -6.63 6.98
N SER A 688 -19.45 -7.27 5.80
CA SER A 688 -18.29 -7.25 4.90
C SER A 688 -18.00 -5.83 4.38
N ALA A 689 -19.02 -5.11 3.92
CA ALA A 689 -18.86 -3.71 3.51
C ALA A 689 -18.32 -2.85 4.68
N ALA A 690 -18.82 -3.08 5.89
CA ALA A 690 -18.34 -2.39 7.09
C ALA A 690 -16.84 -2.63 7.35
N PHE A 691 -16.40 -3.89 7.30
CA PHE A 691 -14.99 -4.27 7.45
C PHE A 691 -14.09 -3.52 6.46
N TYR A 692 -14.42 -3.56 5.17
CA TYR A 692 -13.59 -2.98 4.12
C TYR A 692 -13.62 -1.44 4.07
N LEU A 693 -14.73 -0.83 4.46
CA LEU A 693 -14.82 0.62 4.60
C LEU A 693 -14.05 1.09 5.84
N ARG A 694 -14.16 0.37 6.95
CA ARG A 694 -13.43 0.72 8.17
C ARG A 694 -11.92 0.62 7.98
N ARG A 695 -11.42 -0.42 7.30
CA ARG A 695 -9.98 -0.53 6.93
C ARG A 695 -9.46 0.63 6.08
N ARG A 696 -10.33 1.33 5.36
CA ARG A 696 -10.01 2.54 4.57
C ARG A 696 -10.09 3.84 5.37
N GLY A 697 -10.29 3.75 6.69
CA GLY A 697 -10.33 4.88 7.61
C GLY A 697 -11.71 5.49 7.83
N PHE A 698 -12.73 5.09 7.08
CA PHE A 698 -14.07 5.67 7.17
C PHE A 698 -14.75 5.39 8.51
N ARG A 699 -15.64 6.29 8.93
CA ARG A 699 -16.52 6.08 10.10
C ARG A 699 -17.77 5.37 9.64
N VAL A 700 -18.02 4.17 10.17
CA VAL A 700 -19.08 3.28 9.70
C VAL A 700 -20.06 2.97 10.82
N THR A 701 -21.34 3.23 10.56
CA THR A 701 -22.46 2.82 11.43
C THR A 701 -23.34 1.82 10.69
N VAL A 702 -23.54 0.64 11.27
CA VAL A 702 -24.47 -0.39 10.78
C VAL A 702 -25.76 -0.31 11.58
N LEU A 703 -26.90 -0.24 10.89
CA LEU A 703 -28.24 -0.22 11.46
C LEU A 703 -28.88 -1.60 11.27
N GLU A 704 -29.22 -2.28 12.35
CA GLU A 704 -29.79 -3.62 12.37
C GLU A 704 -31.19 -3.61 12.98
N ALA A 705 -32.17 -4.18 12.27
CA ALA A 705 -33.56 -4.20 12.71
C ALA A 705 -33.79 -5.16 13.88
N LEU A 706 -33.02 -6.25 13.95
CA LEU A 706 -33.16 -7.29 14.96
C LEU A 706 -32.27 -7.02 16.19
N GLU A 707 -32.44 -7.86 17.22
CA GLU A 707 -31.83 -7.70 18.54
C GLU A 707 -30.31 -7.90 18.58
N LYS A 708 -29.79 -8.69 17.64
CA LYS A 708 -28.36 -9.01 17.49
C LYS A 708 -27.93 -9.00 16.02
N PRO A 709 -26.68 -8.63 15.71
CA PRO A 709 -26.19 -8.57 14.34
C PRO A 709 -25.84 -9.93 13.74
N GLY A 710 -25.80 -10.02 12.40
CA GLY A 710 -25.38 -11.22 11.67
C GLY A 710 -26.37 -11.69 10.60
N GLY A 711 -27.56 -11.10 10.54
CA GLY A 711 -28.58 -11.41 9.53
C GLY A 711 -28.85 -12.91 9.39
N MET A 712 -28.88 -13.42 8.15
CA MET A 712 -29.15 -14.85 7.89
C MET A 712 -28.10 -15.81 8.47
N MET A 713 -26.87 -15.37 8.76
CA MET A 713 -25.89 -16.20 9.47
C MET A 713 -26.34 -16.51 10.90
N ARG A 714 -27.00 -15.54 11.55
CA ARG A 714 -27.56 -15.72 12.89
C ARG A 714 -28.94 -16.38 12.86
N TYR A 715 -29.84 -15.83 12.07
CA TYR A 715 -31.27 -16.15 12.18
C TYR A 715 -31.75 -17.19 11.17
N GLY A 716 -30.99 -17.44 10.09
CA GLY A 716 -31.29 -18.46 9.09
C GLY A 716 -30.57 -19.78 9.38
N ILE A 717 -29.23 -19.75 9.37
CA ILE A 717 -28.40 -20.95 9.49
C ILE A 717 -28.54 -21.55 10.89
N PRO A 718 -28.90 -22.84 11.05
CA PRO A 718 -29.02 -23.48 12.37
C PRO A 718 -27.71 -23.59 13.16
N ALA A 719 -27.81 -23.66 14.50
CA ALA A 719 -26.66 -23.76 15.40
C ALA A 719 -25.79 -25.02 15.18
N PHE A 720 -26.36 -26.11 14.68
CA PHE A 720 -25.61 -27.33 14.36
C PHE A 720 -24.70 -27.20 13.14
N ARG A 721 -24.89 -26.16 12.30
CA ARG A 721 -23.99 -25.80 11.19
C ARG A 721 -23.10 -24.62 11.55
N LEU A 722 -23.67 -23.62 12.21
CA LEU A 722 -22.97 -22.41 12.61
C LEU A 722 -23.34 -22.01 14.03
N ASP A 723 -22.43 -22.31 14.95
CA ASP A 723 -22.48 -21.89 16.34
C ASP A 723 -22.55 -20.35 16.43
N LYS A 724 -23.47 -19.87 17.27
CA LYS A 724 -23.71 -18.43 17.46
C LYS A 724 -22.59 -17.77 18.25
N GLU A 725 -21.90 -18.50 19.12
CA GLU A 725 -20.74 -17.98 19.83
C GLU A 725 -19.58 -17.70 18.87
N ILE A 726 -19.39 -18.57 17.87
CA ILE A 726 -18.36 -18.37 16.83
C ILE A 726 -18.68 -17.13 16.01
N LEU A 727 -19.95 -16.97 15.62
CA LEU A 727 -20.41 -15.77 14.91
C LEU A 727 -20.23 -14.51 15.77
N ASP A 728 -20.58 -14.55 17.06
CA ASP A 728 -20.41 -13.44 17.99
C ASP A 728 -18.94 -12.98 18.02
N ARG A 729 -18.00 -13.92 18.17
CA ARG A 729 -16.56 -13.60 18.21
C ARG A 729 -16.03 -13.00 16.90
N GLU A 730 -16.55 -13.40 15.74
CA GLU A 730 -16.16 -12.77 14.47
C GLU A 730 -16.76 -11.36 14.31
N ILE A 731 -17.95 -11.10 14.85
CA ILE A 731 -18.55 -9.77 14.85
C ILE A 731 -17.86 -8.86 15.88
N ASP A 732 -17.43 -9.38 17.03
CA ASP A 732 -16.63 -8.67 18.04
C ASP A 732 -15.39 -8.03 17.44
N ARG A 733 -14.80 -8.68 16.44
CA ARG A 733 -13.68 -8.12 15.67
C ARG A 733 -14.03 -6.77 15.01
N LEU A 734 -15.24 -6.63 14.46
CA LEU A 734 -15.69 -5.38 13.83
C LEU A 734 -15.89 -4.26 14.86
N TYR A 735 -16.45 -4.60 16.03
CA TYR A 735 -16.54 -3.64 17.13
C TYR A 735 -15.14 -3.15 17.55
N MET A 736 -14.17 -4.06 17.69
CA MET A 736 -12.77 -3.71 18.02
C MET A 736 -12.08 -2.85 16.95
N MET A 737 -12.46 -2.99 15.67
CA MET A 737 -11.97 -2.11 14.59
C MET A 737 -12.58 -0.70 14.64
N GLY A 738 -13.60 -0.46 15.48
CA GLY A 738 -14.32 0.81 15.58
C GLY A 738 -15.54 0.91 14.65
N VAL A 739 -16.11 -0.21 14.22
CA VAL A 739 -17.43 -0.21 13.56
C VAL A 739 -18.52 -0.08 14.64
N GLU A 740 -19.42 0.88 14.46
CA GLU A 740 -20.60 1.02 15.31
C GLU A 740 -21.74 0.17 14.74
N ILE A 741 -22.39 -0.65 15.57
CA ILE A 741 -23.56 -1.45 15.17
C ILE A 741 -24.71 -1.16 16.12
N ARG A 742 -25.78 -0.57 15.60
CA ARG A 742 -27.00 -0.22 16.35
C ARG A 742 -28.11 -1.21 16.03
N CYS A 743 -28.41 -2.09 16.97
CA CYS A 743 -29.48 -3.09 16.88
C CYS A 743 -30.84 -2.49 17.28
N ASN A 744 -31.92 -3.18 16.93
CA ASN A 744 -33.32 -2.73 17.14
C ASN A 744 -33.64 -1.39 16.44
N VAL A 745 -33.03 -1.11 15.29
CA VAL A 745 -33.29 0.09 14.49
C VAL A 745 -33.82 -0.33 13.12
N THR A 746 -35.12 -0.16 12.90
CA THR A 746 -35.78 -0.44 11.62
C THR A 746 -35.88 0.83 10.79
N VAL A 747 -35.10 0.90 9.70
CA VAL A 747 -35.16 2.02 8.76
C VAL A 747 -36.52 2.04 8.04
N GLY A 748 -37.14 3.21 7.97
CA GLY A 748 -38.52 3.42 7.50
C GLY A 748 -39.54 3.52 8.62
N ARG A 749 -39.22 3.05 9.84
CA ARG A 749 -40.07 3.18 11.03
C ARG A 749 -39.42 4.01 12.12
N ASP A 750 -38.22 3.60 12.55
CA ASP A 750 -37.51 4.19 13.68
C ASP A 750 -36.59 5.35 13.24
N VAL A 751 -36.06 5.27 12.02
CA VAL A 751 -35.30 6.34 11.33
C VAL A 751 -35.72 6.37 9.87
N SER A 752 -36.00 7.55 9.31
CA SER A 752 -36.36 7.67 7.89
C SER A 752 -35.15 7.58 6.98
N PHE A 753 -35.36 7.11 5.75
CA PHE A 753 -34.27 7.05 4.75
C PHE A 753 -33.69 8.44 4.43
N ALA A 754 -34.53 9.48 4.43
CA ALA A 754 -34.12 10.85 4.16
C ALA A 754 -33.19 11.42 5.25
N GLU A 755 -33.41 11.07 6.52
CA GLU A 755 -32.52 11.46 7.62
C GLU A 755 -31.12 10.86 7.44
N LEU A 756 -31.05 9.57 7.06
CA LEU A 756 -29.77 8.91 6.80
C LEU A 756 -28.99 9.58 5.67
N GLN A 757 -29.66 9.98 4.59
CA GLN A 757 -29.01 10.69 3.48
C GLN A 757 -28.51 12.09 3.84
N LYS A 758 -29.07 12.70 4.88
CA LYS A 758 -28.65 14.02 5.38
C LYS A 758 -27.48 13.91 6.36
N GLU A 759 -27.47 12.86 7.20
CA GLU A 759 -26.45 12.67 8.24
C GLU A 759 -25.16 12.01 7.73
N TYR A 760 -25.27 11.14 6.73
CA TYR A 760 -24.16 10.34 6.21
C TYR A 760 -23.77 10.75 4.79
N ASP A 761 -22.47 10.64 4.47
CA ASP A 761 -21.93 10.98 3.15
C ASP A 761 -22.25 9.92 2.08
N ALA A 762 -22.52 8.69 2.52
CA ALA A 762 -22.99 7.58 1.70
C ALA A 762 -23.84 6.60 2.52
N VAL A 763 -24.78 5.92 1.85
CA VAL A 763 -25.67 4.90 2.43
C VAL A 763 -25.55 3.60 1.64
N VAL A 764 -25.34 2.47 2.32
CA VAL A 764 -25.30 1.13 1.73
C VAL A 764 -26.49 0.30 2.22
N ILE A 765 -27.29 -0.22 1.31
CA ILE A 765 -28.46 -1.06 1.61
C ILE A 765 -28.06 -2.54 1.50
N ALA A 766 -28.15 -3.27 2.61
CA ALA A 766 -27.72 -4.66 2.77
C ALA A 766 -28.74 -5.50 3.56
N VAL A 767 -30.03 -5.22 3.38
CA VAL A 767 -31.15 -5.85 4.14
C VAL A 767 -31.38 -7.32 3.80
N GLY A 768 -30.83 -7.80 2.68
CA GLY A 768 -30.97 -9.18 2.21
C GLY A 768 -32.41 -9.59 1.89
N ASP A 769 -32.61 -10.88 1.63
CA ASP A 769 -33.93 -11.48 1.40
C ASP A 769 -34.37 -12.18 2.70
N SER A 770 -35.20 -11.49 3.49
CA SER A 770 -35.50 -11.90 4.87
C SER A 770 -36.99 -12.10 5.17
N ALA A 771 -37.86 -11.83 4.19
CA ALA A 771 -39.30 -12.13 4.25
C ALA A 771 -39.59 -13.45 3.50
N PRO A 772 -40.56 -14.26 3.97
CA PRO A 772 -40.93 -15.48 3.27
C PRO A 772 -41.54 -15.14 1.90
N GLN A 773 -41.24 -15.97 0.90
CA GLN A 773 -42.02 -15.98 -0.31
C GLN A 773 -43.32 -16.74 -0.06
N GLU A 774 -44.43 -16.03 -0.12
CA GLU A 774 -45.76 -16.63 -0.01
C GLU A 774 -46.10 -17.36 -1.32
N LEU A 775 -46.64 -18.57 -1.19
CA LEU A 775 -47.24 -19.31 -2.28
C LEU A 775 -48.72 -19.47 -1.97
N GLU A 776 -49.54 -18.93 -2.85
CA GLU A 776 -50.99 -19.09 -2.82
C GLU A 776 -51.33 -20.54 -3.18
N LEU A 777 -51.21 -21.44 -2.20
CA LEU A 777 -51.79 -22.78 -2.27
C LEU A 777 -53.23 -22.71 -1.75
N GLU A 778 -54.13 -23.43 -2.39
CA GLU A 778 -55.49 -23.57 -1.91
C GLU A 778 -55.49 -24.15 -0.48
N GLY A 779 -56.40 -23.69 0.39
CA GLY A 779 -56.49 -24.13 1.79
C GLY A 779 -55.47 -23.52 2.77
N THR A 780 -54.52 -22.68 2.31
CA THR A 780 -53.56 -22.01 3.21
C THR A 780 -54.20 -21.03 4.19
N SER A 781 -55.25 -20.31 3.78
CA SER A 781 -56.02 -19.41 4.65
C SER A 781 -56.84 -20.14 5.72
N GLU A 782 -57.12 -21.43 5.52
CA GLU A 782 -57.89 -22.29 6.43
C GLU A 782 -56.99 -22.96 7.48
N ALA A 783 -55.67 -22.97 7.27
CA ALA A 783 -54.67 -23.62 8.11
C ALA A 783 -53.96 -22.63 9.06
N GLN A 784 -54.62 -22.28 10.17
CA GLN A 784 -54.08 -21.36 11.19
C GLN A 784 -53.00 -22.00 12.08
N GLU A 785 -53.04 -23.32 12.27
CA GLU A 785 -52.05 -24.08 13.05
C GLU A 785 -51.44 -25.21 12.20
N GLY A 786 -50.12 -25.40 12.29
CA GLY A 786 -49.38 -26.44 11.55
C GLY A 786 -48.86 -26.01 10.17
N LEU A 787 -49.23 -24.83 9.66
CA LEU A 787 -48.60 -24.25 8.46
C LEU A 787 -47.52 -23.24 8.88
N LEU A 788 -46.28 -23.45 8.42
CA LEU A 788 -45.13 -22.63 8.77
C LEU A 788 -44.35 -22.21 7.52
N TYR A 789 -43.72 -21.04 7.55
CA TYR A 789 -42.80 -20.59 6.50
C TYR A 789 -41.35 -20.81 6.93
N GLY A 790 -40.50 -21.29 6.02
CA GLY A 790 -39.16 -21.79 6.35
C GLY A 790 -38.27 -20.77 7.08
N VAL A 791 -38.18 -19.53 6.58
CA VAL A 791 -37.38 -18.47 7.22
C VAL A 791 -37.91 -18.11 8.60
N GLU A 792 -39.23 -18.05 8.77
CA GLU A 792 -39.84 -17.74 10.07
C GLU A 792 -39.59 -18.88 11.05
N PHE A 793 -39.78 -20.12 10.62
CA PHE A 793 -39.49 -21.32 11.38
C PHE A 793 -38.04 -21.32 11.88
N LEU A 794 -37.08 -21.16 10.98
CA LEU A 794 -35.66 -21.11 11.33
C LEU A 794 -35.33 -19.92 12.23
N ARG A 795 -35.92 -18.75 12.00
CA ARG A 795 -35.74 -17.57 12.86
C ARG A 795 -36.20 -17.84 14.29
N ARG A 796 -37.35 -18.49 14.48
CA ARG A 796 -37.86 -18.85 15.81
C ARG A 796 -36.98 -19.91 16.48
N VAL A 797 -36.60 -20.95 15.74
CA VAL A 797 -35.68 -22.00 16.22
C VAL A 797 -34.35 -21.40 16.67
N ASN A 798 -33.73 -20.56 15.84
CA ASN A 798 -32.43 -19.94 16.12
C ASN A 798 -32.47 -18.91 17.26
N ARG A 799 -33.65 -18.37 17.58
CA ARG A 799 -33.88 -17.51 18.75
C ARG A 799 -34.15 -18.31 20.03
N GLY A 800 -34.18 -19.63 19.95
CA GLY A 800 -34.59 -20.49 21.07
C GLY A 800 -36.06 -20.29 21.46
N GLN A 801 -36.89 -19.75 20.56
CA GLN A 801 -38.31 -19.59 20.81
C GLN A 801 -39.02 -20.95 20.68
N PRO A 802 -40.03 -21.24 21.51
CA PRO A 802 -40.82 -22.46 21.36
C PRO A 802 -41.49 -22.49 19.98
N VAL A 803 -41.27 -23.58 19.24
CA VAL A 803 -41.93 -23.85 17.96
C VAL A 803 -42.65 -25.19 18.08
N LYS A 804 -43.96 -25.18 17.82
CA LYS A 804 -44.76 -26.41 17.78
C LYS A 804 -44.63 -27.04 16.40
N VAL A 805 -44.22 -28.29 16.36
CA VAL A 805 -44.30 -29.17 15.18
C VAL A 805 -45.06 -30.43 15.59
N GLY A 806 -45.88 -30.96 14.69
CA GLY A 806 -46.56 -32.23 14.91
C GLY A 806 -45.64 -33.44 14.77
N HIS A 807 -46.21 -34.64 14.77
CA HIS A 807 -45.44 -35.89 14.64
C HIS A 807 -44.94 -36.06 13.20
N THR A 808 -45.74 -35.72 12.20
CA THR A 808 -45.37 -35.82 10.77
C THR A 808 -45.25 -34.44 10.12
N VAL A 809 -44.09 -34.17 9.51
CA VAL A 809 -43.76 -32.87 8.91
C VAL A 809 -43.43 -33.03 7.42
N ALA A 810 -44.14 -32.29 6.56
CA ALA A 810 -43.79 -32.11 5.16
C ALA A 810 -43.02 -30.80 4.96
N VAL A 811 -41.80 -30.86 4.43
CA VAL A 811 -41.02 -29.68 4.05
C VAL A 811 -41.06 -29.51 2.54
N ILE A 812 -41.53 -28.37 2.05
CA ILE A 812 -41.65 -28.09 0.62
C ILE A 812 -40.48 -27.21 0.18
N GLY A 813 -39.61 -27.76 -0.66
CA GLY A 813 -38.46 -27.02 -1.20
C GLY A 813 -37.25 -27.91 -1.47
N GLY A 814 -36.19 -27.32 -2.04
CA GLY A 814 -34.95 -28.04 -2.32
C GLY A 814 -33.66 -27.24 -2.10
N GLY A 815 -33.76 -26.01 -1.57
CA GLY A 815 -32.61 -25.18 -1.22
C GLY A 815 -32.12 -25.39 0.21
N ASN A 816 -31.07 -24.67 0.59
CA ASN A 816 -30.47 -24.76 1.92
C ASN A 816 -31.50 -24.52 3.03
N THR A 817 -32.39 -23.53 2.86
CA THR A 817 -33.51 -23.27 3.80
C THR A 817 -34.38 -24.50 4.02
N ALA A 818 -34.69 -25.28 2.97
CA ALA A 818 -35.50 -26.48 3.09
C ALA A 818 -34.79 -27.58 3.88
N ILE A 819 -33.50 -27.80 3.62
CA ILE A 819 -32.68 -28.79 4.34
C ILE A 819 -32.52 -28.38 5.81
N ASP A 820 -32.21 -27.12 6.07
CA ASP A 820 -32.09 -26.58 7.43
C ASP A 820 -33.41 -26.71 8.20
N CYS A 821 -34.55 -26.44 7.55
CA CYS A 821 -35.87 -26.65 8.13
C CYS A 821 -36.10 -28.13 8.48
N ALA A 822 -35.78 -29.03 7.56
CA ALA A 822 -35.99 -30.46 7.75
C ALA A 822 -35.16 -31.02 8.90
N ARG A 823 -33.87 -30.69 8.94
CA ARG A 823 -32.93 -31.08 10.00
C ARG A 823 -33.30 -30.49 11.36
N SER A 824 -33.82 -29.25 11.37
CA SER A 824 -34.30 -28.61 12.60
C SER A 824 -35.60 -29.24 13.10
N ALA A 825 -36.57 -29.52 12.21
CA ALA A 825 -37.81 -30.21 12.57
C ALA A 825 -37.56 -31.63 13.08
N LYS A 826 -36.60 -32.36 12.51
CA LYS A 826 -36.18 -33.69 12.98
C LYS A 826 -35.65 -33.63 14.41
N ARG A 827 -34.86 -32.60 14.76
CA ARG A 827 -34.34 -32.37 16.12
C ARG A 827 -35.43 -31.99 17.14
N LEU A 828 -36.56 -31.47 16.67
CA LEU A 828 -37.75 -31.25 17.50
C LEU A 828 -38.59 -32.52 17.70
N GLY A 829 -38.14 -33.67 17.17
CA GLY A 829 -38.77 -34.98 17.39
C GLY A 829 -39.75 -35.41 16.30
N ALA A 830 -39.82 -34.68 15.17
CA ALA A 830 -40.75 -35.01 14.09
C ALA A 830 -40.20 -36.05 13.10
N ASP A 831 -41.10 -36.78 12.45
CA ASP A 831 -40.84 -37.55 11.25
C ASP A 831 -40.99 -36.67 10.01
N VAL A 832 -39.88 -36.44 9.33
CA VAL A 832 -39.78 -35.41 8.29
C VAL A 832 -39.64 -36.04 6.91
N THR A 833 -40.43 -35.53 5.95
CA THR A 833 -40.26 -35.79 4.52
C THR A 833 -40.11 -34.49 3.75
N VAL A 834 -39.05 -34.37 2.94
CA VAL A 834 -38.80 -33.24 2.04
C VAL A 834 -39.41 -33.54 0.67
N TYR A 835 -40.30 -32.68 0.21
CA TYR A 835 -40.92 -32.75 -1.12
C TYR A 835 -40.28 -31.72 -2.05
N TYR A 836 -39.71 -32.20 -3.15
CA TYR A 836 -39.06 -31.35 -4.14
C TYR A 836 -39.63 -31.59 -5.54
N ARG A 837 -40.00 -30.51 -6.22
CA ARG A 837 -40.65 -30.58 -7.55
C ARG A 837 -39.76 -31.08 -8.69
N ARG A 838 -38.44 -31.18 -8.50
CA ARG A 838 -37.47 -31.65 -9.52
C ARG A 838 -36.77 -32.92 -9.03
N THR A 839 -35.76 -33.40 -9.77
CA THR A 839 -34.96 -34.56 -9.34
C THR A 839 -33.90 -34.13 -8.33
N ALA A 840 -33.26 -35.11 -7.68
CA ALA A 840 -32.14 -34.87 -6.76
C ALA A 840 -30.97 -34.10 -7.40
N GLN A 841 -30.73 -34.27 -8.72
CA GLN A 841 -29.62 -33.60 -9.41
C GLN A 841 -29.83 -32.08 -9.53
N GLU A 842 -31.07 -31.61 -9.55
CA GLU A 842 -31.36 -30.18 -9.65
C GLU A 842 -31.57 -29.51 -8.29
N MET A 843 -31.30 -30.18 -7.16
CA MET A 843 -31.40 -29.55 -5.85
C MET A 843 -30.33 -28.46 -5.69
N PRO A 844 -30.72 -27.22 -5.36
CA PRO A 844 -29.75 -26.14 -5.13
C PRO A 844 -29.09 -26.16 -3.75
N ALA A 845 -29.53 -27.02 -2.81
CA ALA A 845 -28.89 -27.15 -1.51
C ALA A 845 -27.46 -27.72 -1.61
N ILE A 846 -26.63 -27.39 -0.63
CA ILE A 846 -25.26 -27.89 -0.49
C ILE A 846 -25.32 -29.42 -0.36
N ARG A 847 -24.48 -30.12 -1.11
CA ARG A 847 -24.59 -31.58 -1.28
C ARG A 847 -24.38 -32.31 0.03
N GLU A 848 -23.38 -31.90 0.80
CA GLU A 848 -23.03 -32.44 2.11
C GLU A 848 -24.20 -32.31 3.09
N GLU A 849 -24.96 -31.21 3.02
CA GLU A 849 -26.13 -30.98 3.89
C GLU A 849 -27.29 -31.91 3.55
N ILE A 850 -27.47 -32.23 2.26
CA ILE A 850 -28.44 -33.23 1.81
C ILE A 850 -28.03 -34.61 2.33
N ASP A 851 -26.75 -34.96 2.18
CA ASP A 851 -26.24 -36.26 2.62
C ASP A 851 -26.34 -36.40 4.15
N GLU A 852 -26.04 -35.35 4.94
CA GLU A 852 -26.27 -35.34 6.38
C GLU A 852 -27.75 -35.46 6.77
N ALA A 853 -28.66 -34.80 6.04
CA ALA A 853 -30.10 -34.93 6.27
C ALA A 853 -30.58 -36.38 6.05
N ILE A 854 -30.07 -37.06 5.02
CA ILE A 854 -30.36 -38.48 4.76
C ILE A 854 -29.85 -39.35 5.92
N LEU A 855 -28.63 -39.10 6.41
CA LEU A 855 -28.05 -39.83 7.54
C LEU A 855 -28.85 -39.64 8.84
N GLU A 856 -29.49 -38.49 9.03
CA GLU A 856 -30.41 -38.21 10.14
C GLU A 856 -31.78 -38.90 10.01
N GLY A 857 -32.01 -39.64 8.91
CA GLY A 857 -33.25 -40.37 8.64
C GLY A 857 -34.37 -39.52 8.06
N ILE A 858 -34.05 -38.37 7.45
CA ILE A 858 -35.02 -37.53 6.73
C ILE A 858 -35.32 -38.16 5.38
N ARG A 859 -36.61 -38.29 5.04
CA ARG A 859 -37.06 -38.86 3.76
C ARG A 859 -37.13 -37.79 2.67
N PHE A 860 -36.92 -38.19 1.42
CA PHE A 860 -37.01 -37.31 0.26
C PHE A 860 -37.98 -37.87 -0.78
N GLU A 861 -38.92 -37.05 -1.21
CA GLU A 861 -39.87 -37.33 -2.30
C GLU A 861 -39.63 -36.33 -3.42
N PHE A 862 -38.96 -36.81 -4.47
CA PHE A 862 -38.63 -36.01 -5.64
C PHE A 862 -39.79 -35.94 -6.62
N GLN A 863 -39.67 -35.02 -7.58
CA GLN A 863 -40.65 -34.82 -8.65
C GLN A 863 -42.09 -34.73 -8.12
N THR A 864 -42.27 -34.01 -7.03
CA THR A 864 -43.57 -33.89 -6.35
C THR A 864 -43.80 -32.43 -5.99
N ASN A 865 -44.96 -31.89 -6.30
CA ASN A 865 -45.30 -30.49 -6.08
C ASN A 865 -46.62 -30.39 -5.29
N PRO A 866 -46.74 -29.48 -4.30
CA PRO A 866 -48.00 -29.30 -3.58
C PRO A 866 -49.04 -28.56 -4.43
N LEU A 867 -50.30 -28.95 -4.25
CA LEU A 867 -51.47 -28.29 -4.85
C LEU A 867 -52.32 -27.59 -3.79
N LYS A 868 -52.63 -28.28 -2.69
CA LYS A 868 -53.57 -27.81 -1.67
C LYS A 868 -53.17 -28.26 -0.27
N VAL A 869 -53.25 -27.36 0.70
CA VAL A 869 -53.11 -27.66 2.13
C VAL A 869 -54.47 -28.11 2.65
N LEU A 870 -54.54 -29.27 3.29
CA LEU A 870 -55.78 -29.78 3.88
C LEU A 870 -55.82 -29.40 5.35
N ALA A 871 -56.88 -28.69 5.74
CA ALA A 871 -57.09 -28.24 7.11
C ALA A 871 -58.42 -28.72 7.68
N LYS A 872 -58.42 -29.08 8.96
CA LYS A 872 -59.62 -29.42 9.74
C LYS A 872 -59.59 -28.65 11.06
N ASP A 873 -60.70 -27.99 11.39
CA ASP A 873 -60.83 -27.16 12.60
C ASP A 873 -59.70 -26.11 12.75
N GLY A 874 -59.23 -25.56 11.63
CA GLY A 874 -58.14 -24.58 11.61
C GLY A 874 -56.73 -25.15 11.68
N ARG A 875 -56.56 -26.48 11.75
CA ARG A 875 -55.26 -27.16 11.85
C ARG A 875 -54.95 -27.99 10.61
N VAL A 876 -53.70 -27.98 10.17
CA VAL A 876 -53.21 -28.86 9.09
C VAL A 876 -53.45 -30.33 9.46
N CYS A 877 -54.06 -31.08 8.56
CA CYS A 877 -54.24 -32.53 8.69
C CYS A 877 -53.73 -33.32 7.47
N GLY A 878 -53.34 -32.64 6.39
CA GLY A 878 -52.79 -33.28 5.21
C GLY A 878 -52.33 -32.32 4.13
N LEU A 879 -51.79 -32.87 3.05
CA LEU A 879 -51.33 -32.13 1.88
C LEU A 879 -51.69 -32.89 0.61
N GLU A 880 -52.32 -32.20 -0.34
CA GLU A 880 -52.55 -32.70 -1.69
C GLU A 880 -51.36 -32.36 -2.59
N LEU A 881 -50.86 -33.37 -3.28
CA LEU A 881 -49.63 -33.36 -4.06
C LEU A 881 -49.91 -33.86 -5.47
N ILE A 882 -49.09 -33.43 -6.45
CA ILE A 882 -49.10 -33.94 -7.82
C ILE A 882 -47.72 -34.45 -8.21
N ARG A 883 -47.66 -35.52 -9.01
CA ARG A 883 -46.39 -36.02 -9.56
C ARG A 883 -45.94 -35.16 -10.74
N MET A 884 -44.63 -35.00 -10.84
CA MET A 884 -43.96 -34.21 -11.88
C MET A 884 -43.08 -35.10 -12.74
N GLN A 885 -42.84 -34.70 -13.98
CA GLN A 885 -41.85 -35.30 -14.87
C GLN A 885 -40.82 -34.26 -15.35
N PRO A 886 -39.57 -34.65 -15.67
CA PRO A 886 -38.55 -33.72 -16.09
C PRO A 886 -38.77 -33.29 -17.55
N GLY A 887 -38.96 -31.99 -17.76
CA GLY A 887 -39.09 -31.36 -19.07
C GLY A 887 -37.77 -30.79 -19.61
N PRO A 888 -37.85 -29.90 -20.62
CA PRO A 888 -36.69 -29.21 -21.18
C PRO A 888 -35.93 -28.37 -20.13
N LEU A 889 -34.66 -28.05 -20.41
CA LEU A 889 -33.85 -27.18 -19.54
C LEU A 889 -34.43 -25.76 -19.50
N ASP A 890 -34.45 -25.16 -18.31
CA ASP A 890 -34.73 -23.75 -18.10
C ASP A 890 -33.49 -22.88 -18.36
N LYS A 891 -33.65 -21.55 -18.20
CA LYS A 891 -32.59 -20.55 -18.37
C LYS A 891 -31.41 -20.74 -17.41
N ASP A 892 -31.62 -21.46 -16.31
CA ASP A 892 -30.60 -21.76 -15.30
C ASP A 892 -29.93 -23.13 -15.59
N GLY A 893 -30.25 -23.76 -16.73
CA GLY A 893 -29.70 -25.06 -17.13
C GLY A 893 -30.28 -26.25 -16.37
N ARG A 894 -31.43 -26.10 -15.72
CA ARG A 894 -32.07 -27.16 -14.92
C ARG A 894 -33.35 -27.65 -15.59
N ARG A 895 -33.68 -28.95 -15.49
CA ARG A 895 -34.90 -29.49 -16.09
C ARG A 895 -36.16 -28.85 -15.48
N ARG A 896 -37.07 -28.37 -16.32
CA ARG A 896 -38.36 -27.82 -15.89
C ARG A 896 -39.24 -28.93 -15.33
N PRO A 897 -39.90 -28.76 -14.17
CA PRO A 897 -40.86 -29.74 -13.69
C PRO A 897 -42.18 -29.56 -14.43
N ILE A 898 -42.71 -30.63 -15.03
CA ILE A 898 -43.99 -30.65 -15.75
C ILE A 898 -44.97 -31.53 -14.96
N PRO A 899 -46.16 -31.06 -14.58
CA PRO A 899 -47.15 -31.88 -13.87
C PRO A 899 -47.62 -33.04 -14.76
N ILE A 900 -47.78 -34.22 -14.16
CA ILE A 900 -48.42 -35.38 -14.80
C ILE A 900 -49.92 -35.28 -14.49
N PRO A 901 -50.80 -35.07 -15.48
CA PRO A 901 -52.24 -35.01 -15.24
C PRO A 901 -52.75 -36.29 -14.58
N GLU A 902 -53.78 -36.18 -13.72
CA GLU A 902 -54.44 -37.31 -13.04
C GLU A 902 -53.50 -38.10 -12.12
N SER A 903 -52.46 -37.46 -11.59
CA SER A 903 -51.48 -38.05 -10.66
C SER A 903 -51.53 -37.45 -9.25
N GLU A 904 -52.63 -36.77 -8.94
CA GLU A 904 -52.87 -36.14 -7.65
C GLU A 904 -53.06 -37.19 -6.54
N PHE A 905 -52.49 -36.95 -5.36
CA PHE A 905 -52.63 -37.81 -4.19
C PHE A 905 -52.51 -37.02 -2.89
N CYS A 906 -53.14 -37.51 -1.83
CA CYS A 906 -53.09 -36.88 -0.50
C CYS A 906 -52.17 -37.65 0.44
N ILE A 907 -51.52 -36.91 1.34
CA ILE A 907 -50.76 -37.46 2.47
C ILE A 907 -51.30 -36.88 3.78
N ASP A 908 -51.27 -37.68 4.84
CA ASP A 908 -51.58 -37.22 6.20
C ASP A 908 -50.33 -36.61 6.83
N VAL A 909 -50.40 -35.32 7.16
CA VAL A 909 -49.33 -34.58 7.82
C VAL A 909 -49.88 -33.60 8.84
N ASP A 910 -49.20 -33.48 9.97
CA ASP A 910 -49.58 -32.57 11.05
C ASP A 910 -49.01 -31.16 10.86
N THR A 911 -47.94 -31.04 10.07
CA THR A 911 -47.23 -29.77 9.87
C THR A 911 -46.64 -29.67 8.47
N VAL A 912 -46.83 -28.53 7.82
CA VAL A 912 -46.28 -28.20 6.50
C VAL A 912 -45.36 -27.00 6.64
N ILE A 913 -44.11 -27.13 6.22
CA ILE A 913 -43.13 -26.04 6.19
C ILE A 913 -42.86 -25.65 4.74
N LEU A 914 -43.28 -24.44 4.35
CA LEU A 914 -43.05 -23.89 3.02
C LEU A 914 -41.67 -23.20 2.95
N ALA A 915 -40.68 -23.84 2.33
CA ALA A 915 -39.30 -23.38 2.17
C ALA A 915 -38.94 -23.18 0.69
N ILE A 916 -39.74 -22.34 0.02
CA ILE A 916 -39.77 -22.17 -1.45
C ILE A 916 -39.05 -20.92 -1.95
N GLY A 917 -38.47 -20.12 -1.06
CA GLY A 917 -37.72 -18.91 -1.38
C GLY A 917 -37.99 -17.77 -0.40
N GLU A 918 -37.18 -16.73 -0.55
CA GLU A 918 -37.21 -15.51 0.25
C GLU A 918 -37.34 -14.28 -0.65
N ARG A 919 -37.82 -13.17 -0.08
CA ARG A 919 -37.84 -11.85 -0.73
C ARG A 919 -37.33 -10.77 0.21
N ALA A 920 -36.79 -9.70 -0.35
CA ALA A 920 -36.48 -8.49 0.39
C ALA A 920 -37.75 -7.72 0.77
N ASP A 921 -37.76 -7.14 1.96
CA ASP A 921 -38.70 -6.08 2.33
C ASP A 921 -38.11 -4.72 1.94
N LEU A 922 -38.71 -4.08 0.93
CA LEU A 922 -38.23 -2.84 0.32
C LEU A 922 -39.24 -1.69 0.46
N GLU A 923 -40.27 -1.85 1.28
CA GLU A 923 -41.35 -0.86 1.38
C GLU A 923 -40.84 0.51 1.87
N PHE A 924 -39.83 0.50 2.75
CA PHE A 924 -39.16 1.70 3.25
C PHE A 924 -38.45 2.54 2.18
N LEU A 925 -38.23 2.00 0.97
CA LEU A 925 -37.64 2.72 -0.16
C LEU A 925 -38.69 3.41 -1.05
N ARG A 926 -39.98 3.20 -0.82
CA ARG A 926 -41.02 3.89 -1.60
C ARG A 926 -40.90 5.40 -1.42
N GLY A 927 -40.82 6.13 -2.53
CA GLY A 927 -40.73 7.59 -2.53
C GLY A 927 -39.32 8.17 -2.28
N THR A 928 -38.28 7.34 -2.12
CA THR A 928 -36.90 7.82 -1.92
C THR A 928 -36.16 8.16 -3.21
N GLY A 929 -36.64 7.64 -4.36
CA GLY A 929 -35.99 7.74 -5.67
C GLY A 929 -35.06 6.58 -6.01
N VAL A 930 -34.84 5.64 -5.08
CA VAL A 930 -34.18 4.36 -5.36
C VAL A 930 -35.12 3.48 -6.19
N GLN A 931 -34.67 2.99 -7.34
CA GLN A 931 -35.46 2.10 -8.18
C GLN A 931 -35.31 0.65 -7.72
N PHE A 932 -36.44 -0.05 -7.56
CA PHE A 932 -36.46 -1.46 -7.19
C PHE A 932 -37.71 -2.15 -7.72
N ALA A 933 -37.64 -3.47 -7.85
CA ALA A 933 -38.78 -4.35 -8.07
C ALA A 933 -38.79 -5.45 -6.99
N GLN A 934 -38.44 -6.69 -7.34
CA GLN A 934 -38.12 -7.72 -6.33
C GLN A 934 -36.73 -7.52 -5.70
N LYS A 935 -35.84 -6.82 -6.41
CA LYS A 935 -34.48 -6.45 -5.99
C LYS A 935 -34.23 -4.97 -6.27
N ILE A 936 -33.25 -4.40 -5.60
CA ILE A 936 -32.80 -3.02 -5.87
C ILE A 936 -32.05 -2.99 -7.19
N GLN A 937 -32.39 -2.04 -8.06
CA GLN A 937 -31.68 -1.83 -9.30
C GLN A 937 -30.37 -1.09 -9.02
N THR A 938 -29.25 -1.74 -9.31
CA THR A 938 -27.92 -1.15 -9.15
C THR A 938 -27.08 -1.33 -10.40
N THR A 939 -26.03 -0.52 -10.53
CA THR A 939 -24.87 -0.90 -11.33
C THR A 939 -24.23 -2.15 -10.75
N PHE A 940 -23.33 -2.75 -11.50
CA PHE A 940 -22.57 -3.91 -11.04
C PHE A 940 -21.70 -3.62 -9.79
N THR A 941 -21.18 -2.39 -9.67
CA THR A 941 -20.44 -1.93 -8.50
C THR A 941 -21.35 -1.61 -7.30
N GLY A 942 -22.65 -1.89 -7.42
CA GLY A 942 -23.66 -1.69 -6.39
C GLY A 942 -24.13 -0.25 -6.24
N VAL A 943 -23.89 0.64 -7.22
CA VAL A 943 -24.41 2.02 -7.18
C VAL A 943 -25.90 1.98 -7.51
N ALA A 944 -26.75 2.51 -6.63
CA ALA A 944 -28.19 2.59 -6.88
C ALA A 944 -28.53 3.81 -7.77
N SER A 945 -29.79 3.91 -8.20
CA SER A 945 -30.27 5.02 -9.05
C SER A 945 -30.14 6.40 -8.39
N GLN A 946 -29.99 6.47 -7.07
CA GLN A 946 -29.83 7.71 -6.32
C GLN A 946 -28.36 7.98 -5.96
N PRO A 947 -27.82 9.18 -6.22
CA PRO A 947 -26.43 9.52 -5.90
C PRO A 947 -26.12 9.33 -4.41
N GLY A 948 -24.97 8.71 -4.11
CA GLY A 948 -24.53 8.44 -2.73
C GLY A 948 -25.22 7.23 -2.08
N VAL A 949 -26.12 6.55 -2.79
CA VAL A 949 -26.78 5.33 -2.32
C VAL A 949 -26.24 4.12 -3.08
N PHE A 950 -26.00 3.04 -2.33
CA PHE A 950 -25.45 1.79 -2.83
C PHE A 950 -26.26 0.60 -2.29
N ALA A 951 -26.19 -0.56 -2.91
CA ALA A 951 -26.75 -1.80 -2.37
C ALA A 951 -25.85 -3.01 -2.64
N CYS A 952 -25.80 -3.95 -1.69
CA CYS A 952 -25.00 -5.18 -1.77
C CYS A 952 -25.74 -6.40 -1.20
N GLY A 953 -25.22 -7.60 -1.45
CA GLY A 953 -25.83 -8.85 -0.99
C GLY A 953 -27.05 -9.28 -1.80
N ASP A 954 -27.88 -10.12 -1.19
CA ASP A 954 -28.98 -10.78 -1.89
C ASP A 954 -30.03 -9.80 -2.45
N VAL A 955 -30.26 -8.70 -1.73
CA VAL A 955 -31.20 -7.64 -2.12
C VAL A 955 -30.83 -6.94 -3.44
N ALA A 956 -29.56 -6.98 -3.85
CA ALA A 956 -29.09 -6.42 -5.11
C ALA A 956 -28.81 -7.50 -6.16
N PHE A 957 -28.20 -8.62 -5.75
CA PHE A 957 -27.67 -9.61 -6.69
C PHE A 957 -28.32 -11.00 -6.55
N GLY A 958 -28.78 -11.38 -5.36
CA GLY A 958 -29.37 -12.69 -5.00
C GLY A 958 -28.51 -13.88 -5.36
N TYR A 959 -27.27 -13.86 -4.88
CA TYR A 959 -26.31 -14.94 -5.09
C TYR A 959 -26.50 -16.08 -4.07
N GLY A 960 -27.18 -15.86 -2.93
CA GLY A 960 -27.74 -16.94 -2.10
C GLY A 960 -26.74 -17.70 -1.21
N THR A 961 -25.44 -17.36 -1.26
CA THR A 961 -24.42 -17.90 -0.33
C THR A 961 -23.73 -16.79 0.47
N VAL A 962 -23.22 -17.16 1.65
CA VAL A 962 -22.49 -16.24 2.55
C VAL A 962 -21.25 -15.66 1.86
N THR A 963 -20.44 -16.48 1.19
CA THR A 963 -19.19 -16.04 0.56
C THR A 963 -19.41 -15.12 -0.65
N GLN A 964 -20.48 -15.32 -1.42
CA GLN A 964 -20.86 -14.38 -2.48
C GLN A 964 -21.36 -13.05 -1.90
N SER A 965 -22.15 -13.08 -0.83
CA SER A 965 -22.55 -11.88 -0.10
C SER A 965 -21.33 -11.08 0.41
N ILE A 966 -20.34 -11.76 0.98
CA ILE A 966 -19.06 -11.15 1.41
C ILE A 966 -18.35 -10.45 0.24
N ALA A 967 -18.26 -11.11 -0.93
CA ALA A 967 -17.63 -10.55 -2.11
C ALA A 967 -18.33 -9.27 -2.61
N THR A 968 -19.67 -9.25 -2.60
CA THR A 968 -20.43 -8.05 -2.99
C THR A 968 -20.23 -6.90 -1.99
N GLY A 969 -20.15 -7.17 -0.69
CA GLY A 969 -19.84 -6.16 0.33
C GLY A 969 -18.47 -5.52 0.10
N ARG A 970 -17.45 -6.33 -0.20
CA ARG A 970 -16.10 -5.85 -0.57
C ARG A 970 -16.12 -4.95 -1.80
N ARG A 971 -16.84 -5.37 -2.86
CA ARG A 971 -16.97 -4.62 -4.11
C ARG A 971 -17.61 -3.25 -3.87
N VAL A 972 -18.72 -3.21 -3.15
CA VAL A 972 -19.45 -1.96 -2.86
C VAL A 972 -18.63 -1.03 -1.98
N ALA A 973 -17.87 -1.54 -1.01
CA ALA A 973 -16.94 -0.73 -0.22
C ALA A 973 -15.92 0.03 -1.09
N GLY A 974 -15.42 -0.61 -2.15
CA GLY A 974 -14.55 0.03 -3.14
C GLY A 974 -15.26 1.14 -3.92
N ALA A 975 -16.51 0.91 -4.34
CA ALA A 975 -17.31 1.88 -5.07
C ALA A 975 -17.64 3.12 -4.23
N VAL A 976 -17.99 2.93 -2.96
CA VAL A 976 -18.23 4.01 -1.99
C VAL A 976 -16.97 4.84 -1.79
N ALA A 977 -15.82 4.20 -1.59
CA ALA A 977 -14.54 4.91 -1.42
C ALA A 977 -14.19 5.78 -2.63
N ALA A 978 -14.37 5.26 -3.85
CA ALA A 978 -14.13 5.99 -5.08
C ALA A 978 -15.10 7.17 -5.27
N TYR A 979 -16.38 6.99 -4.91
CA TYR A 979 -17.37 8.05 -4.94
C TYR A 979 -17.00 9.21 -4.02
N LEU A 980 -16.62 8.92 -2.78
CA LEU A 980 -16.24 9.93 -1.79
C LEU A 980 -14.95 10.66 -2.18
N GLN A 981 -13.95 9.95 -2.70
CA GLN A 981 -12.69 10.56 -3.14
C GLN A 981 -12.91 11.62 -4.25
N ARG A 982 -13.77 11.33 -5.23
CA ARG A 982 -14.12 12.27 -6.31
C ARG A 982 -14.88 13.51 -5.81
N LYS A 983 -15.65 13.38 -4.73
CA LYS A 983 -16.38 14.49 -4.11
C LYS A 983 -15.42 15.46 -3.41
N THR A 984 -14.33 14.94 -2.83
CA THR A 984 -13.28 15.74 -2.17
C THR A 984 -12.40 16.50 -3.15
N THR A 985 -12.09 15.96 -4.34
CA THR A 985 -11.21 16.62 -5.34
C THR A 985 -11.89 17.75 -6.13
N LYS A 986 -13.22 17.85 -6.06
CA LYS A 986 -14.00 18.92 -6.72
C LYS A 986 -14.28 20.13 -5.81
N LYS A 987 -14.03 20.00 -4.51
CA LYS A 987 -13.97 21.12 -3.57
C LYS A 987 -12.53 21.61 -3.51
#